data_AF-A0A3G3IJ23-F1
#
_entry.id   AF-A0A3G3IJ23-F1
#
_cell.length_a   1.000
_cell.length_b   1.000
_cell.length_c   1.000
_cell.angle_alpha   90.00
_cell.angle_beta   90.00
_cell.angle_gamma   90.00
#
_symmetry.space_group_name_H-M   'P 1'
#
loop_
_entity.id
_entity.type
_entity.pdbx_description
1 polymer ?
#
loop_
_entity_poly.entity_id
_entity_poly.type
_entity_poly.pdbx_seq_one_letter_code
_entity_poly.pdbx_strand_id
1 'polypeptide(L)'
;MIEYGHKDSMMYRTYDDAVQHIIELLDKAMKDDKVPLWARKKVGVRYADDTIKINVTFDSADDVKMVTKVGHAVADVFSHLNEVEGTIVVATDTKVTAPVISVELVVQKDDKTKDTIPDVYDYLKHKDEQEIDTKVPAAFINGFEKGFIGHLLETDILVLNALLENIQDLLSSAADFINNDPLAFDLNGDGIEVTPINNGVMFDHNSNGVKTKSAWLGEDDAWLALDKNGNGVIDNGSELFGDSTILSNGNKAKNGIEALADLDSYKDGVIDNKDDQFENFKLWQDANHDGISQKSELKTLTELRIKSIDLTRTGKTNTFDGAKQTDGLEFTKADGSTGEVAELHLNKNEFYSEFLADVKFKNADFNVKGLGYVRDLAGAMSVDDTLKSLVTNLMSKSTYSEQSQIFDQVLYQWSKGAIQTSAFNAEFVAGSKVQKYKERLVRFDIDDTLRQKLAVLETMSAEDILTKSTWVKASQKTDIGKAVDVYSFNKSNRVDSQAFYEQAYDALKSYQMTQVARYTLFKPLVNLLELTFVEGEYHIDTSATKESIVKDFATDHDNTMALTLGFNEAYGHNQSLSEDFNYLSILKNNNSIFADMTLEEIAVRIDNKQILFAKDTQSISARNGQAHWLIGLAGDDVLKGNVGDDTLVGGEGNDTLNGGEGNNILVGGTGNDILSGSHQGKDIYLFNLGDGQDKVINTSFDKPPAFKDKKSAKSLFSSLDEIVFGAGIDSKDIVATKLGWNLVLSNKNNTDKITIENWFNGKYRIEKFEYADGTIIDASAYSDISESAPPVPKGWFSGGDIEVFEHADGAKFSASIDPQYSALSNEQDKVAFHPDLITTILH
;
A
#
# COMPACT_ATOMS: atom_id res chain seq x y z
N MET A 1 -7.97 8.95 22.94
CA MET A 1 -9.23 9.68 22.74
C MET A 1 -8.90 11.08 22.26
N ILE A 2 -8.86 11.25 20.94
CA ILE A 2 -8.92 12.56 20.32
C ILE A 2 -10.13 12.45 19.39
N GLU A 3 -11.26 13.03 19.82
CA GLU A 3 -12.40 13.27 18.93
C GLU A 3 -11.99 14.41 17.99
N TYR A 4 -11.69 14.09 16.74
CA TYR A 4 -11.61 15.10 15.68
C TYR A 4 -12.92 15.08 14.91
N GLY A 5 -13.73 16.11 15.14
CA GLY A 5 -14.91 16.38 14.35
C GLY A 5 -14.53 16.97 13.01
N HIS A 6 -14.67 16.18 11.94
CA HIS A 6 -15.41 16.68 10.80
C HIS A 6 -16.89 16.44 11.13
N LYS A 7 -17.53 17.46 11.72
CA LYS A 7 -18.97 17.48 11.94
C LYS A 7 -19.55 18.51 10.99
N ASP A 8 -19.70 18.14 9.73
CA ASP A 8 -20.67 18.80 8.87
C ASP A 8 -22.04 18.25 9.24
N SER A 9 -22.50 18.52 10.47
CA SER A 9 -23.89 18.25 10.82
C SER A 9 -24.76 19.19 9.99
N MET A 10 -25.13 18.77 8.78
CA MET A 10 -26.04 19.50 7.93
C MET A 10 -27.41 19.49 8.61
N MET A 11 -27.71 20.55 9.36
CA MET A 11 -29.08 20.83 9.76
C MET A 11 -29.85 21.31 8.54
N TYR A 12 -30.54 20.37 7.87
CA TYR A 12 -31.46 20.70 6.80
C TYR A 12 -32.53 21.66 7.31
N ARG A 13 -32.68 22.80 6.63
CA ARG A 13 -33.68 23.82 7.01
C ARG A 13 -35.11 23.32 6.79
N THR A 14 -35.32 22.43 5.82
CA THR A 14 -36.60 21.76 5.56
C THR A 14 -36.41 20.30 5.11
N TYR A 15 -37.47 19.48 5.21
CA TYR A 15 -37.47 18.09 4.74
C TYR A 15 -37.33 17.97 3.21
N ASP A 16 -37.84 18.95 2.46
CA ASP A 16 -37.69 18.99 1.00
C ASP A 16 -36.22 19.18 0.60
N ASP A 17 -35.45 19.96 1.38
CA ASP A 17 -34.01 20.13 1.17
C ASP A 17 -33.25 18.81 1.40
N ALA A 18 -33.63 18.03 2.42
CA ALA A 18 -33.02 16.72 2.70
C ALA A 18 -33.30 15.68 1.60
N VAL A 19 -34.54 15.63 1.10
CA VAL A 19 -34.92 14.73 0.00
C VAL A 19 -34.19 15.10 -1.28
N GLN A 20 -34.10 16.40 -1.61
CA GLN A 20 -33.34 16.85 -2.78
C GLN A 20 -31.86 16.55 -2.65
N HIS A 21 -31.27 16.76 -1.48
CA HIS A 21 -29.88 16.43 -1.24
C HIS A 21 -29.59 14.94 -1.41
N ILE A 22 -30.47 14.05 -0.90
CA ILE A 22 -30.33 12.60 -1.11
C ILE A 22 -30.47 12.22 -2.59
N ILE A 23 -31.36 12.87 -3.34
CA ILE A 23 -31.49 12.66 -4.78
C ILE A 23 -30.20 13.10 -5.50
N GLU A 24 -29.61 14.23 -5.10
CA GLU A 24 -28.35 14.74 -5.65
C GLU A 24 -27.18 13.80 -5.34
N LEU A 25 -27.07 13.32 -4.10
CA LEU A 25 -26.08 12.33 -3.68
C LEU A 25 -26.24 11.02 -4.46
N LEU A 26 -27.46 10.50 -4.61
CA LEU A 26 -27.72 9.28 -5.38
C LEU A 26 -27.39 9.46 -6.86
N ASP A 27 -27.77 10.57 -7.48
CA ASP A 27 -27.42 10.81 -8.88
C ASP A 27 -25.92 11.02 -9.06
N LYS A 28 -25.23 11.63 -8.10
CA LYS A 28 -23.76 11.73 -8.07
C LYS A 28 -23.11 10.34 -7.96
N ALA A 29 -23.43 9.57 -6.94
CA ALA A 29 -22.89 8.22 -6.73
C ALA A 29 -23.16 7.30 -7.96
N MET A 30 -24.38 7.33 -8.51
CA MET A 30 -24.71 6.58 -9.72
C MET A 30 -23.96 7.09 -10.98
N LYS A 31 -23.60 8.37 -11.06
CA LYS A 31 -22.72 8.89 -12.13
C LYS A 31 -21.30 8.37 -11.97
N ASP A 32 -20.79 8.39 -10.75
CA ASP A 32 -19.44 7.98 -10.42
C ASP A 32 -19.25 6.48 -10.69
N ASP A 33 -20.25 5.65 -10.34
CA ASP A 33 -20.30 4.22 -10.68
C ASP A 33 -20.62 3.91 -12.15
N LYS A 34 -20.82 4.95 -12.98
CA LYS A 34 -21.16 4.84 -14.40
C LYS A 34 -22.45 4.04 -14.64
N VAL A 35 -23.42 4.17 -13.74
CA VAL A 35 -24.77 3.62 -13.92
C VAL A 35 -25.42 4.38 -15.09
N PRO A 36 -25.91 3.69 -16.14
CA PRO A 36 -26.52 4.34 -17.30
C PRO A 36 -27.90 4.93 -16.96
N LEU A 37 -28.30 5.96 -17.70
CA LEU A 37 -29.55 6.70 -17.43
C LEU A 37 -30.81 5.82 -17.33
N TRP A 38 -30.87 4.71 -18.08
CA TRP A 38 -32.02 3.79 -18.02
C TRP A 38 -32.12 3.07 -16.65
N ALA A 39 -30.98 2.71 -16.06
CA ALA A 39 -30.92 2.05 -14.75
C ALA A 39 -31.16 3.06 -13.62
N ARG A 40 -30.67 4.30 -13.76
CA ARG A 40 -30.97 5.36 -12.78
C ARG A 40 -32.47 5.67 -12.68
N LYS A 41 -33.20 5.60 -13.79
CA LYS A 41 -34.67 5.78 -13.81
C LYS A 41 -35.44 4.69 -13.06
N LYS A 42 -34.78 3.58 -12.69
CA LYS A 42 -35.34 2.52 -11.86
C LYS A 42 -35.19 2.80 -10.36
N VAL A 43 -34.43 3.84 -9.99
CA VAL A 43 -34.24 4.32 -8.61
C VAL A 43 -35.15 5.53 -8.39
N GLY A 44 -35.97 5.49 -7.35
CA GLY A 44 -36.87 6.58 -6.99
C GLY A 44 -36.83 6.88 -5.51
N VAL A 45 -36.55 8.14 -5.16
CA VAL A 45 -36.62 8.65 -3.78
C VAL A 45 -37.98 9.30 -3.57
N ARG A 46 -38.68 8.92 -2.50
CA ARG A 46 -39.94 9.55 -2.10
C ARG A 46 -39.97 9.75 -0.59
N TYR A 47 -40.71 10.74 -0.14
CA TYR A 47 -41.03 10.92 1.27
C TYR A 47 -42.47 10.44 1.54
N ALA A 48 -42.65 9.56 2.52
CA ALA A 48 -43.96 9.11 2.97
C ALA A 48 -43.90 8.63 4.42
N ASP A 49 -44.96 8.88 5.19
CA ASP A 49 -45.12 8.39 6.57
C ASP A 49 -43.99 8.81 7.52
N ASP A 50 -43.51 10.06 7.41
CA ASP A 50 -42.36 10.59 8.16
C ASP A 50 -41.02 9.89 7.88
N THR A 51 -40.90 9.25 6.72
CA THR A 51 -39.71 8.52 6.30
C THR A 51 -39.29 8.82 4.87
N ILE A 52 -37.97 8.83 4.62
CA ILE A 52 -37.42 8.87 3.26
C ILE A 52 -37.31 7.45 2.75
N LYS A 53 -37.86 7.17 1.57
CA LYS A 53 -37.94 5.86 0.94
C LYS A 53 -37.19 5.84 -0.38
N ILE A 54 -36.13 5.06 -0.48
CA ILE A 54 -35.41 4.78 -1.73
C ILE A 54 -35.98 3.47 -2.31
N ASN A 55 -36.65 3.55 -3.46
CA ASN A 55 -37.21 2.41 -4.16
C ASN A 55 -36.33 2.07 -5.36
N VAL A 56 -35.88 0.82 -5.47
CA VAL A 56 -35.10 0.34 -6.61
C VAL A 56 -35.87 -0.78 -7.31
N THR A 57 -36.09 -0.66 -8.62
CA THR A 57 -36.95 -1.59 -9.41
C THR A 57 -36.21 -2.31 -10.53
N PHE A 58 -36.00 -3.62 -10.41
CA PHE A 58 -35.34 -4.42 -11.48
C PHE A 58 -36.19 -5.56 -11.99
N ASP A 59 -36.02 -5.86 -13.28
CA ASP A 59 -36.64 -7.00 -13.96
C ASP A 59 -35.62 -8.15 -14.13
N SER A 60 -36.07 -9.40 -14.25
CA SER A 60 -35.17 -10.58 -14.38
C SER A 60 -34.26 -10.57 -15.64
N ALA A 61 -34.51 -9.67 -16.58
CA ALA A 61 -33.72 -9.50 -17.81
C ALA A 61 -32.65 -8.40 -17.69
N ASP A 62 -32.60 -7.67 -16.57
CA ASP A 62 -31.65 -6.58 -16.35
C ASP A 62 -30.23 -7.11 -16.16
N ASP A 63 -29.24 -6.31 -16.59
CA ASP A 63 -27.82 -6.67 -16.53
C ASP A 63 -27.34 -6.76 -15.07
N VAL A 64 -26.92 -7.97 -14.67
CA VAL A 64 -26.41 -8.28 -13.32
C VAL A 64 -25.31 -7.31 -12.86
N LYS A 65 -24.38 -6.92 -13.75
CA LYS A 65 -23.32 -5.96 -13.39
C LYS A 65 -23.88 -4.58 -13.10
N MET A 66 -24.94 -4.18 -13.81
CA MET A 66 -25.59 -2.89 -13.59
C MET A 66 -26.40 -2.90 -12.30
N VAL A 67 -27.05 -4.01 -11.96
CA VAL A 67 -27.74 -4.21 -10.68
C VAL A 67 -26.76 -4.09 -9.51
N THR A 68 -25.58 -4.72 -9.60
CA THR A 68 -24.51 -4.58 -8.60
C THR A 68 -24.05 -3.13 -8.44
N LYS A 69 -23.85 -2.40 -9.54
CA LYS A 69 -23.47 -0.97 -9.49
C LYS A 69 -24.53 -0.08 -8.83
N VAL A 70 -25.81 -0.38 -9.04
CA VAL A 70 -26.87 0.36 -8.35
C VAL A 70 -26.91 0.02 -6.86
N GLY A 71 -26.67 -1.25 -6.48
CA GLY A 71 -26.49 -1.62 -5.07
C GLY A 71 -25.34 -0.85 -4.40
N HIS A 72 -24.21 -0.74 -5.10
CA HIS A 72 -23.06 0.05 -4.65
C HIS A 72 -23.40 1.52 -4.45
N ALA A 73 -23.90 2.21 -5.47
CA ALA A 73 -24.27 3.62 -5.37
C ALA A 73 -25.31 3.92 -4.28
N VAL A 74 -26.23 2.97 -4.02
CA VAL A 74 -27.17 3.09 -2.90
C VAL A 74 -26.42 2.98 -1.56
N ALA A 75 -25.55 1.98 -1.39
CA ALA A 75 -24.75 1.82 -0.17
C ALA A 75 -23.89 3.06 0.15
N ASP A 76 -23.29 3.67 -0.88
CA ASP A 76 -22.50 4.89 -0.75
C ASP A 76 -23.35 6.05 -0.19
N VAL A 77 -24.57 6.24 -0.68
CA VAL A 77 -25.45 7.27 -0.10
C VAL A 77 -25.84 6.93 1.34
N PHE A 78 -26.08 5.66 1.65
CA PHE A 78 -26.41 5.24 3.03
C PHE A 78 -25.30 5.51 4.02
N SER A 79 -24.06 5.29 3.62
CA SER A 79 -22.93 5.47 4.51
C SER A 79 -22.64 6.94 4.79
N HIS A 80 -22.96 7.85 3.86
CA HIS A 80 -22.99 9.30 4.09
C HIS A 80 -24.18 9.77 4.97
N LEU A 81 -25.22 8.95 5.13
CA LEU A 81 -26.41 9.29 5.92
C LEU A 81 -26.31 8.89 7.40
N ASN A 82 -25.22 8.26 7.85
CA ASN A 82 -24.97 7.91 9.26
C ASN A 82 -24.95 9.12 10.23
N GLU A 83 -25.03 10.35 9.72
CA GLU A 83 -25.20 11.57 10.52
C GLU A 83 -26.67 11.98 10.72
N VAL A 84 -27.63 11.25 10.15
CA VAL A 84 -29.07 11.47 10.33
C VAL A 84 -29.60 10.41 11.29
N GLU A 85 -30.09 10.83 12.47
CA GLU A 85 -30.71 9.94 13.46
C GLU A 85 -31.90 9.19 12.84
N GLY A 86 -31.75 7.90 12.50
CA GLY A 86 -32.79 7.17 11.81
C GLY A 86 -32.64 5.65 11.72
N THR A 87 -33.78 4.96 11.77
CA THR A 87 -33.91 3.50 11.58
C THR A 87 -34.11 3.16 10.11
N ILE A 88 -33.42 2.11 9.63
CA ILE A 88 -33.55 1.65 8.24
C ILE A 88 -34.33 0.35 8.12
N VAL A 89 -35.45 0.39 7.40
CA VAL A 89 -36.33 -0.77 7.17
C VAL A 89 -36.33 -1.13 5.69
N VAL A 90 -36.04 -2.39 5.34
CA VAL A 90 -36.23 -2.91 3.97
C VAL A 90 -37.60 -3.54 3.83
N ALA A 91 -38.38 -3.11 2.84
CA ALA A 91 -39.61 -3.79 2.44
C ALA A 91 -39.52 -4.26 0.98
N THR A 92 -39.65 -5.58 0.74
CA THR A 92 -39.96 -6.11 -0.59
C THR A 92 -41.47 -6.41 -0.66
N ASP A 93 -42.22 -5.64 -1.45
CA ASP A 93 -43.63 -5.92 -1.72
C ASP A 93 -43.71 -7.01 -2.80
N THR A 94 -44.06 -8.24 -2.40
CA THR A 94 -44.19 -9.39 -3.31
C THR A 94 -45.52 -9.42 -4.07
N LYS A 95 -46.31 -8.34 -4.05
CA LYS A 95 -47.54 -8.22 -4.84
C LYS A 95 -47.33 -7.51 -6.17
N VAL A 96 -46.45 -8.03 -7.02
CA VAL A 96 -46.46 -7.67 -8.45
C VAL A 96 -46.39 -8.93 -9.30
N THR A 97 -47.41 -9.14 -10.13
CA THR A 97 -47.44 -10.18 -11.15
C THR A 97 -46.43 -9.84 -12.24
N ALA A 98 -45.40 -10.70 -12.43
CA ALA A 98 -44.19 -10.56 -13.26
C ALA A 98 -42.96 -10.04 -12.47
N PRO A 99 -41.73 -10.47 -12.79
CA PRO A 99 -40.61 -10.47 -11.86
C PRO A 99 -39.99 -9.08 -11.75
N VAL A 100 -40.65 -8.18 -11.03
CA VAL A 100 -40.16 -6.86 -10.66
C VAL A 100 -39.73 -6.92 -9.20
N ILE A 101 -38.46 -6.72 -8.92
CA ILE A 101 -37.91 -6.65 -7.55
C ILE A 101 -37.92 -5.19 -7.13
N SER A 102 -38.65 -4.87 -6.06
CA SER A 102 -38.63 -3.55 -5.42
C SER A 102 -37.90 -3.63 -4.08
N VAL A 103 -36.79 -2.91 -3.96
CA VAL A 103 -36.10 -2.70 -2.67
C VAL A 103 -36.52 -1.33 -2.15
N GLU A 104 -37.32 -1.28 -1.09
CA GLU A 104 -37.67 -0.03 -0.39
C GLU A 104 -36.79 0.12 0.83
N LEU A 105 -35.94 1.16 0.89
CA LEU A 105 -35.11 1.48 2.05
C LEU A 105 -35.66 2.72 2.75
N VAL A 106 -36.05 2.57 4.02
CA VAL A 106 -36.69 3.61 4.83
C VAL A 106 -35.64 4.36 5.65
N VAL A 107 -35.68 5.68 5.79
CA VAL A 107 -34.88 6.44 6.77
C VAL A 107 -35.86 7.19 7.66
N GLN A 108 -36.00 6.78 8.93
CA GLN A 108 -36.86 7.45 9.92
C GLN A 108 -36.10 8.58 10.64
N LYS A 109 -36.82 9.47 11.33
CA LYS A 109 -36.22 10.39 12.31
C LYS A 109 -36.60 9.90 13.71
N ASP A 110 -35.66 9.38 14.49
CA ASP A 110 -35.95 9.03 15.90
C ASP A 110 -34.89 9.60 16.85
N ASP A 111 -35.33 10.45 17.78
CA ASP A 111 -34.51 11.04 18.85
C ASP A 111 -34.08 9.99 19.91
N LYS A 112 -34.49 8.71 19.76
CA LYS A 112 -34.31 7.67 20.80
C LYS A 112 -34.06 6.24 20.33
N THR A 113 -33.33 5.98 19.25
CA THR A 113 -32.78 4.63 19.02
C THR A 113 -31.54 4.67 18.11
N LYS A 114 -30.41 4.13 18.59
CA LYS A 114 -29.23 3.77 17.78
C LYS A 114 -29.50 2.48 16.97
N ASP A 115 -30.68 2.35 16.38
CA ASP A 115 -31.03 1.14 15.63
C ASP A 115 -30.63 1.34 14.16
N THR A 116 -29.32 1.14 14.00
CA THR A 116 -28.45 1.04 12.82
C THR A 116 -29.02 0.39 11.55
N ILE A 117 -28.33 0.54 10.43
CA ILE A 117 -28.23 -0.36 9.25
C ILE A 117 -28.38 -1.90 9.50
N PRO A 118 -28.11 -2.53 10.68
CA PRO A 118 -28.44 -3.92 11.05
C PRO A 118 -29.67 -4.60 10.43
N ASP A 119 -30.84 -3.96 10.48
CA ASP A 119 -32.09 -4.60 10.01
C ASP A 119 -32.13 -4.81 8.49
N VAL A 120 -31.40 -3.98 7.72
CA VAL A 120 -31.35 -4.03 6.26
C VAL A 120 -30.59 -5.27 5.79
N TYR A 121 -29.41 -5.50 6.38
CA TYR A 121 -28.52 -6.58 5.99
C TYR A 121 -29.10 -7.94 6.36
N ASP A 122 -29.56 -8.10 7.61
CA ASP A 122 -30.16 -9.34 8.08
C ASP A 122 -31.47 -9.64 7.34
N TYR A 123 -32.29 -8.63 7.02
CA TYR A 123 -33.49 -8.79 6.19
C TYR A 123 -33.16 -9.24 4.77
N LEU A 124 -32.14 -8.66 4.14
CA LEU A 124 -31.72 -9.02 2.78
C LEU A 124 -31.16 -10.46 2.71
N LYS A 125 -30.44 -10.91 3.74
CA LYS A 125 -29.81 -12.25 3.79
C LYS A 125 -30.75 -13.39 4.22
N HIS A 126 -31.74 -13.11 5.08
CA HIS A 126 -32.59 -14.14 5.70
C HIS A 126 -34.00 -14.29 5.09
N LYS A 127 -34.40 -13.48 4.11
CA LYS A 127 -35.75 -13.59 3.49
C LYS A 127 -35.83 -14.59 2.32
N ASP A 128 -34.73 -15.24 1.95
CA ASP A 128 -34.59 -16.11 0.78
C ASP A 128 -35.19 -17.53 0.93
N GLU A 129 -36.29 -17.69 1.67
CA GLU A 129 -37.03 -18.97 1.74
C GLU A 129 -38.35 -18.99 0.93
N GLN A 130 -38.76 -17.90 0.25
CA GLN A 130 -39.97 -17.92 -0.59
C GLN A 130 -39.80 -17.28 -1.97
N GLU A 131 -39.60 -18.14 -2.99
CA GLU A 131 -39.85 -17.98 -4.44
C GLU A 131 -39.69 -16.57 -5.05
N ILE A 132 -38.51 -15.96 -4.92
CA ILE A 132 -38.06 -14.83 -5.77
C ILE A 132 -36.91 -15.34 -6.65
N ASP A 133 -36.80 -14.84 -7.89
CA ASP A 133 -35.71 -15.19 -8.82
C ASP A 133 -34.34 -14.88 -8.17
N THR A 134 -33.62 -15.92 -7.76
CA THR A 134 -32.48 -15.86 -6.83
C THR A 134 -31.24 -15.12 -7.35
N LYS A 135 -31.19 -14.75 -8.64
CA LYS A 135 -29.99 -14.14 -9.25
C LYS A 135 -29.92 -12.62 -9.12
N VAL A 136 -31.05 -11.92 -9.24
CA VAL A 136 -31.09 -10.44 -9.24
C VAL A 136 -31.00 -9.84 -7.82
N PRO A 137 -31.66 -10.39 -6.79
CA PRO A 137 -31.49 -9.96 -5.40
C PRO A 137 -30.05 -10.15 -4.90
N ALA A 138 -29.44 -11.31 -5.15
CA ALA A 138 -28.07 -11.59 -4.73
C ALA A 138 -27.05 -10.61 -5.34
N ALA A 139 -27.24 -10.22 -6.60
CA ALA A 139 -26.36 -9.26 -7.26
C ALA A 139 -26.46 -7.84 -6.69
N PHE A 140 -27.66 -7.43 -6.28
CA PHE A 140 -27.88 -6.14 -5.61
C PHE A 140 -27.29 -6.15 -4.20
N ILE A 141 -27.55 -7.21 -3.42
CA ILE A 141 -27.01 -7.38 -2.06
C ILE A 141 -25.48 -7.38 -2.08
N ASN A 142 -24.87 -8.13 -3.00
CA ASN A 142 -23.43 -8.14 -3.17
C ASN A 142 -22.90 -6.74 -3.53
N GLY A 143 -23.58 -6.03 -4.44
CA GLY A 143 -23.22 -4.65 -4.78
C GLY A 143 -23.30 -3.70 -3.58
N PHE A 144 -24.35 -3.84 -2.77
CA PHE A 144 -24.55 -3.07 -1.55
C PHE A 144 -23.46 -3.37 -0.51
N GLU A 145 -23.17 -4.64 -0.23
CA GLU A 145 -22.09 -5.07 0.67
C GLU A 145 -20.74 -4.49 0.23
N LYS A 146 -20.39 -4.65 -1.05
CA LYS A 146 -19.12 -4.16 -1.58
C LYS A 146 -19.01 -2.65 -1.55
N GLY A 147 -20.12 -1.95 -1.78
CA GLY A 147 -20.17 -0.50 -1.64
C GLY A 147 -19.99 -0.02 -0.23
N PHE A 148 -20.65 -0.68 0.72
CA PHE A 148 -20.53 -0.34 2.13
C PHE A 148 -19.12 -0.62 2.66
N ILE A 149 -18.52 -1.78 2.31
CA ILE A 149 -17.12 -2.07 2.61
C ILE A 149 -16.21 -1.02 1.96
N GLY A 150 -16.44 -0.67 0.69
CA GLY A 150 -15.69 0.37 -0.01
C GLY A 150 -15.68 1.70 0.76
N HIS A 151 -16.85 2.16 1.20
CA HIS A 151 -16.95 3.38 2.00
C HIS A 151 -16.22 3.26 3.35
N LEU A 152 -16.38 2.15 4.09
CA LEU A 152 -15.66 1.93 5.35
C LEU A 152 -14.13 1.94 5.16
N LEU A 153 -13.64 1.58 3.96
CA LEU A 153 -12.22 1.65 3.60
C LEU A 153 -11.80 3.05 3.13
N GLU A 154 -12.70 3.83 2.54
CA GLU A 154 -12.44 5.18 2.00
C GLU A 154 -12.59 6.31 3.01
N THR A 155 -13.45 6.16 4.04
CA THR A 155 -13.62 7.18 5.08
C THR A 155 -12.39 7.37 5.99
N ASP A 156 -11.43 6.46 5.93
CA ASP A 156 -10.23 6.45 6.77
C ASP A 156 -8.91 6.60 5.95
N ILE A 157 -8.81 7.63 5.10
CA ILE A 157 -7.57 7.97 4.33
C ILE A 157 -6.48 8.63 5.23
N LEU A 158 -6.49 8.41 6.54
CA LEU A 158 -5.66 9.12 7.53
C LEU A 158 -4.14 8.84 7.43
N VAL A 159 -3.68 7.66 7.00
CA VAL A 159 -2.25 7.24 6.90
C VAL A 159 -1.68 7.72 5.61
N LEU A 160 -2.46 7.66 4.53
CA LEU A 160 -2.08 8.27 3.28
C LEU A 160 -1.90 9.78 3.49
N ASN A 161 -2.77 10.42 4.26
CA ASN A 161 -2.60 11.82 4.67
C ASN A 161 -1.39 12.01 5.60
N ALA A 162 -1.14 11.14 6.57
CA ALA A 162 0.03 11.23 7.46
C ALA A 162 1.37 11.00 6.74
N LEU A 163 1.41 10.11 5.74
CA LEU A 163 2.56 9.96 4.84
C LEU A 163 2.77 11.24 4.03
N LEU A 164 1.68 11.85 3.58
CA LEU A 164 1.70 13.13 2.88
C LEU A 164 2.25 14.26 3.76
N GLU A 165 1.76 14.36 4.99
CA GLU A 165 2.23 15.29 6.00
C GLU A 165 3.71 15.05 6.33
N ASN A 166 4.14 13.79 6.48
CA ASN A 166 5.54 13.45 6.71
C ASN A 166 6.42 13.84 5.52
N ILE A 167 5.98 13.62 4.28
CA ILE A 167 6.68 14.08 3.08
C ILE A 167 6.78 15.62 3.07
N GLN A 168 5.71 16.32 3.45
CA GLN A 168 5.69 17.78 3.57
C GLN A 168 6.63 18.30 4.66
N ASP A 169 6.61 17.68 5.85
CA ASP A 169 7.48 18.00 6.97
C ASP A 169 8.95 17.76 6.60
N LEU A 170 9.23 16.62 5.95
CA LEU A 170 10.55 16.27 5.43
C LEU A 170 11.01 17.30 4.40
N LEU A 171 10.17 17.77 3.48
CA LEU A 171 10.63 18.67 2.41
C LEU A 171 10.51 20.16 2.76
N SER A 172 10.04 20.48 3.97
CA SER A 172 9.55 21.80 4.37
C SER A 172 10.33 22.99 3.79
N SER A 173 9.64 23.78 2.96
CA SER A 173 8.98 24.99 3.47
C SER A 173 7.92 25.50 2.48
N ALA A 174 6.61 25.48 2.76
CA ALA A 174 5.69 26.25 1.91
C ALA A 174 4.33 26.52 2.58
N ALA A 175 4.30 27.47 3.50
CA ALA A 175 3.31 28.52 3.33
C ALA A 175 4.05 29.67 2.62
N ASP A 176 4.32 29.47 1.33
CA ASP A 176 4.79 30.56 0.49
C ASP A 176 3.59 31.46 0.23
N PHE A 177 3.77 32.77 0.41
CA PHE A 177 2.74 33.72 -0.01
C PHE A 177 2.55 33.59 -1.52
N ILE A 178 1.30 33.58 -1.97
CA ILE A 178 0.97 33.80 -3.36
C ILE A 178 1.51 35.19 -3.69
N ASN A 179 2.45 35.28 -4.64
CA ASN A 179 2.68 36.51 -5.38
C ASN A 179 1.48 36.67 -6.35
N ASN A 180 0.32 36.93 -5.77
CA ASN A 180 -0.89 37.43 -6.39
C ASN A 180 -1.61 38.12 -5.24
N ASP A 181 -2.02 39.36 -5.49
CA ASP A 181 -2.42 40.29 -4.45
C ASP A 181 -3.91 40.62 -4.60
N PRO A 182 -4.83 39.63 -4.47
CA PRO A 182 -6.26 39.87 -4.62
C PRO A 182 -6.74 40.96 -3.68
N LEU A 183 -7.71 41.75 -4.16
CA LEU A 183 -8.36 42.78 -3.37
C LEU A 183 -9.59 42.21 -2.67
N ALA A 184 -9.63 42.33 -1.34
CA ALA A 184 -10.73 41.86 -0.50
C ALA A 184 -11.51 43.05 0.09
N PHE A 185 -12.84 42.98 0.07
CA PHE A 185 -13.73 43.99 0.65
C PHE A 185 -14.20 43.54 2.03
N ASP A 186 -14.01 44.41 3.02
CA ASP A 186 -14.65 44.34 4.34
C ASP A 186 -16.11 44.83 4.21
N LEU A 187 -17.07 43.91 4.19
CA LEU A 187 -18.47 44.25 3.89
C LEU A 187 -19.30 44.58 5.12
N ASN A 188 -19.01 43.94 6.24
CA ASN A 188 -19.72 44.06 7.53
C ASN A 188 -19.11 45.15 8.45
N GLY A 189 -17.88 45.59 8.18
CA GLY A 189 -17.17 46.66 8.89
C GLY A 189 -16.47 46.23 10.18
N ASP A 190 -16.23 44.94 10.40
CA ASP A 190 -15.44 44.45 11.54
C ASP A 190 -13.99 44.07 11.19
N GLY A 191 -13.61 44.28 9.92
CA GLY A 191 -12.27 44.09 9.39
C GLY A 191 -12.15 42.77 8.62
N ILE A 192 -11.09 42.67 7.81
CA ILE A 192 -10.89 41.50 6.95
C ILE A 192 -10.67 40.22 7.75
N GLU A 193 -11.43 39.17 7.40
CA GLU A 193 -11.33 37.83 7.97
C GLU A 193 -10.76 36.83 6.96
N VAL A 194 -9.89 35.93 7.43
CA VAL A 194 -9.20 34.94 6.58
C VAL A 194 -9.28 33.56 7.22
N THR A 195 -9.67 32.58 6.42
CA THR A 195 -9.64 31.17 6.74
C THR A 195 -8.23 30.61 6.48
N PRO A 196 -7.58 29.98 7.47
CA PRO A 196 -6.21 29.48 7.35
C PRO A 196 -6.13 28.31 6.37
N ILE A 197 -4.92 28.04 5.87
CA ILE A 197 -4.68 27.07 4.79
C ILE A 197 -5.15 25.64 5.09
N ASN A 198 -5.20 25.22 6.35
CA ASN A 198 -5.72 23.90 6.73
C ASN A 198 -7.19 23.73 6.34
N ASN A 199 -7.95 24.83 6.42
CA ASN A 199 -9.34 24.96 5.98
C ASN A 199 -9.44 25.72 4.65
N GLY A 200 -8.34 25.81 3.91
CA GLY A 200 -8.25 26.56 2.66
C GLY A 200 -8.96 25.88 1.48
N VAL A 201 -9.23 26.66 0.44
CA VAL A 201 -9.96 26.23 -0.76
C VAL A 201 -9.02 25.99 -1.94
N MET A 202 -9.50 25.25 -2.95
CA MET A 202 -8.76 24.98 -4.19
C MET A 202 -9.10 26.01 -5.26
N PHE A 203 -8.16 26.90 -5.61
CA PHE A 203 -8.37 27.93 -6.64
C PHE A 203 -7.12 28.16 -7.50
N ASP A 204 -7.32 28.56 -8.77
CA ASP A 204 -6.25 28.88 -9.72
C ASP A 204 -5.93 30.38 -9.68
N HIS A 205 -5.19 30.80 -8.66
CA HIS A 205 -4.86 32.22 -8.43
C HIS A 205 -3.99 32.86 -9.51
N ASN A 206 -3.22 32.09 -10.28
CA ASN A 206 -2.29 32.62 -11.28
C ASN A 206 -2.73 32.33 -12.72
N SER A 207 -3.92 31.76 -12.91
CA SER A 207 -4.50 31.42 -14.20
C SER A 207 -3.60 30.49 -15.04
N ASN A 208 -2.89 29.56 -14.39
CA ASN A 208 -2.01 28.60 -15.07
C ASN A 208 -2.69 27.28 -15.44
N GLY A 209 -3.98 27.13 -15.13
CA GLY A 209 -4.77 25.92 -15.37
C GLY A 209 -4.71 24.90 -14.23
N VAL A 210 -4.16 25.26 -13.06
CA VAL A 210 -3.99 24.39 -11.90
C VAL A 210 -4.47 25.10 -10.65
N LYS A 211 -5.52 24.54 -10.03
CA LYS A 211 -5.96 24.96 -8.71
C LYS A 211 -4.97 24.44 -7.67
N THR A 212 -4.64 25.26 -6.68
CA THR A 212 -3.83 24.86 -5.54
C THR A 212 -4.53 25.22 -4.24
N LYS A 213 -4.24 24.51 -3.16
CA LYS A 213 -4.86 24.80 -1.86
C LYS A 213 -4.31 26.11 -1.32
N SER A 214 -5.17 27.07 -1.02
CA SER A 214 -4.79 28.37 -0.47
C SER A 214 -5.65 28.73 0.73
N ALA A 215 -5.08 29.53 1.65
CA ALA A 215 -5.91 30.30 2.58
C ALA A 215 -6.96 31.11 1.81
N TRP A 216 -8.07 31.43 2.47
CA TRP A 216 -9.22 32.04 1.81
C TRP A 216 -9.83 33.15 2.63
N LEU A 217 -10.71 33.92 2.03
CA LEU A 217 -11.47 34.96 2.72
C LEU A 217 -12.59 34.32 3.57
N GLY A 218 -12.97 34.94 4.68
CA GLY A 218 -14.15 34.53 5.45
C GLY A 218 -15.46 34.79 4.70
N GLU A 219 -16.54 34.12 5.11
CA GLU A 219 -17.85 34.16 4.44
C GLU A 219 -18.53 35.54 4.44
N ASP A 220 -18.19 36.41 5.39
CA ASP A 220 -18.79 37.73 5.54
C ASP A 220 -18.16 38.80 4.61
N ASP A 221 -16.98 38.51 4.05
CA ASP A 221 -16.20 39.40 3.19
C ASP A 221 -16.25 38.96 1.72
N ALA A 222 -15.76 39.80 0.80
CA ALA A 222 -15.81 39.49 -0.64
C ALA A 222 -14.51 39.76 -1.40
N TRP A 223 -14.20 38.89 -2.37
CA TRP A 223 -13.19 39.18 -3.39
C TRP A 223 -13.71 40.19 -4.42
N LEU A 224 -12.91 41.20 -4.76
CA LEU A 224 -13.16 42.02 -5.94
C LEU A 224 -12.79 41.24 -7.20
N ALA A 225 -13.75 41.15 -8.12
CA ALA A 225 -13.61 40.42 -9.36
C ALA A 225 -14.21 41.16 -10.56
N LEU A 226 -13.76 40.77 -11.75
CA LEU A 226 -14.30 41.19 -13.03
C LEU A 226 -14.33 39.96 -13.95
N ASP A 227 -15.53 39.52 -14.32
CA ASP A 227 -15.75 38.48 -15.33
C ASP A 227 -15.29 39.00 -16.70
N LYS A 228 -14.05 38.66 -17.07
CA LYS A 228 -13.39 39.19 -18.27
C LYS A 228 -13.76 38.40 -19.52
N ASN A 229 -14.15 37.14 -19.34
CA ASN A 229 -14.46 36.24 -20.45
C ASN A 229 -15.98 36.19 -20.76
N GLY A 230 -16.81 36.75 -19.89
CA GLY A 230 -18.26 36.87 -20.03
C GLY A 230 -19.02 35.57 -19.81
N ASN A 231 -18.45 34.60 -19.11
CA ASN A 231 -19.08 33.29 -18.87
C ASN A 231 -20.02 33.29 -17.65
N GLY A 232 -20.06 34.38 -16.87
CA GLY A 232 -20.94 34.57 -15.73
C GLY A 232 -20.47 33.92 -14.42
N VAL A 233 -19.23 33.40 -14.38
CA VAL A 233 -18.58 32.86 -13.17
C VAL A 233 -17.19 33.45 -13.03
N ILE A 234 -16.64 33.43 -11.81
CA ILE A 234 -15.25 33.78 -11.55
C ILE A 234 -14.48 32.48 -11.35
N ASP A 235 -13.65 32.10 -12.32
CA ASP A 235 -13.08 30.74 -12.37
C ASP A 235 -11.54 30.68 -12.22
N ASN A 236 -10.85 31.81 -12.31
CA ASN A 236 -9.41 31.90 -12.09
C ASN A 236 -8.94 33.32 -11.71
N GLY A 237 -7.68 33.45 -11.30
CA GLY A 237 -7.10 34.70 -10.83
C GLY A 237 -6.85 35.77 -11.89
N SER A 238 -7.05 35.50 -13.19
CA SER A 238 -7.10 36.57 -14.20
C SER A 238 -8.36 37.44 -14.08
N GLU A 239 -9.39 36.93 -13.40
CA GLU A 239 -10.65 37.61 -13.12
C GLU A 239 -10.68 38.23 -11.72
N LEU A 240 -9.71 37.91 -10.87
CA LEU A 240 -9.42 38.63 -9.63
C LEU A 240 -8.42 39.76 -9.86
N PHE A 241 -8.48 40.79 -9.02
CA PHE A 241 -7.54 41.93 -9.10
C PHE A 241 -6.23 41.60 -8.41
N GLY A 242 -5.18 41.30 -9.17
CA GLY A 242 -3.85 40.98 -8.66
C GLY A 242 -2.76 41.16 -9.73
N ASP A 243 -1.54 40.70 -9.47
CA ASP A 243 -0.43 40.76 -10.45
C ASP A 243 -0.59 39.76 -11.64
N SER A 244 -1.58 38.85 -11.56
CA SER A 244 -2.04 38.06 -12.71
C SER A 244 -2.99 38.82 -13.65
N THR A 245 -3.45 40.02 -13.28
CA THR A 245 -4.24 40.86 -14.19
C THR A 245 -3.35 41.51 -15.26
N ILE A 246 -3.81 41.42 -16.51
CA ILE A 246 -3.23 42.14 -17.65
C ILE A 246 -3.82 43.55 -17.71
N LEU A 247 -2.95 44.55 -17.65
CA LEU A 247 -3.27 45.96 -17.79
C LEU A 247 -3.61 46.32 -19.25
N SER A 248 -4.20 47.48 -19.44
CA SER A 248 -4.56 48.06 -20.75
C SER A 248 -3.37 48.26 -21.69
N ASN A 249 -2.15 48.33 -21.13
CA ASN A 249 -0.89 48.36 -21.87
C ASN A 249 -0.34 46.98 -22.27
N GLY A 250 -1.03 45.89 -21.91
CA GLY A 250 -0.65 44.50 -22.21
C GLY A 250 0.35 43.86 -21.25
N ASN A 251 0.88 44.61 -20.27
CA ASN A 251 1.76 44.06 -19.23
C ASN A 251 0.93 43.53 -18.04
N LYS A 252 1.52 42.62 -17.27
CA LYS A 252 0.99 42.23 -15.96
C LYS A 252 1.06 43.40 -14.97
N ALA A 253 0.03 43.53 -14.14
CA ALA A 253 0.05 44.44 -13.00
C ALA A 253 1.13 44.01 -11.99
N LYS A 254 1.60 44.94 -11.18
CA LYS A 254 2.51 44.65 -10.05
C LYS A 254 1.76 44.18 -8.82
N ASN A 255 0.50 44.60 -8.65
CA ASN A 255 -0.38 44.25 -7.54
C ASN A 255 -1.84 44.57 -7.90
N GLY A 256 -2.78 44.15 -7.04
CA GLY A 256 -4.22 44.36 -7.24
C GLY A 256 -4.63 45.83 -7.30
N ILE A 257 -3.98 46.72 -6.53
CA ILE A 257 -4.28 48.15 -6.54
C ILE A 257 -3.90 48.79 -7.89
N GLU A 258 -2.75 48.43 -8.48
CA GLU A 258 -2.37 48.90 -9.83
C GLU A 258 -3.33 48.36 -10.89
N ALA A 259 -3.77 47.10 -10.75
CA ALA A 259 -4.77 46.50 -11.63
C ALA A 259 -6.11 47.25 -11.60
N LEU A 260 -6.56 47.66 -10.41
CA LEU A 260 -7.79 48.44 -10.26
C LEU A 260 -7.64 49.87 -10.80
N ALA A 261 -6.51 50.53 -10.50
CA ALA A 261 -6.23 51.89 -10.96
C ALA A 261 -6.10 52.04 -12.48
N ASP A 262 -5.80 50.96 -13.21
CA ASP A 262 -5.81 50.97 -14.67
C ASP A 262 -7.21 51.12 -15.26
N LEU A 263 -8.26 50.81 -14.48
CA LEU A 263 -9.66 50.94 -14.87
C LEU A 263 -10.28 52.30 -14.51
N ASP A 264 -9.53 53.20 -13.86
CA ASP A 264 -9.92 54.60 -13.67
C ASP A 264 -9.86 55.34 -15.01
N SER A 265 -11.04 55.46 -15.62
CA SER A 265 -11.24 55.99 -16.96
C SER A 265 -11.03 57.51 -16.98
N TYR A 266 -11.29 58.17 -15.86
CA TYR A 266 -11.21 59.63 -15.71
C TYR A 266 -9.89 60.12 -15.10
N LYS A 267 -9.04 59.21 -14.61
CA LYS A 267 -7.76 59.49 -13.96
C LYS A 267 -7.93 60.44 -12.76
N ASP A 268 -9.08 60.41 -12.10
CA ASP A 268 -9.38 61.29 -10.96
C ASP A 268 -9.01 60.66 -9.60
N GLY A 269 -8.50 59.42 -9.62
CA GLY A 269 -8.06 58.70 -8.43
C GLY A 269 -9.19 58.01 -7.70
N VAL A 270 -10.38 57.93 -8.30
CA VAL A 270 -11.56 57.30 -7.71
C VAL A 270 -12.20 56.37 -8.73
N ILE A 271 -12.54 55.15 -8.34
CA ILE A 271 -13.41 54.28 -9.12
C ILE A 271 -14.86 54.56 -8.71
N ASP A 272 -15.63 55.20 -9.57
CA ASP A 272 -17.04 55.51 -9.35
C ASP A 272 -17.91 55.29 -10.60
N ASN A 273 -19.20 55.64 -10.53
CA ASN A 273 -20.13 55.43 -11.64
C ASN A 273 -19.83 56.23 -12.92
N LYS A 274 -18.78 57.05 -12.93
CA LYS A 274 -18.27 57.64 -14.15
C LYS A 274 -17.41 56.65 -14.94
N ASP A 275 -16.77 55.69 -14.29
CA ASP A 275 -15.85 54.75 -14.94
C ASP A 275 -16.56 53.66 -15.74
N ASP A 276 -16.00 53.33 -16.90
CA ASP A 276 -16.61 52.42 -17.88
C ASP A 276 -16.89 51.02 -17.31
N GLN A 277 -16.08 50.56 -16.35
CA GLN A 277 -16.19 49.23 -15.75
C GLN A 277 -16.98 49.18 -14.43
N PHE A 278 -17.46 50.32 -13.91
CA PHE A 278 -18.03 50.38 -12.56
C PHE A 278 -19.20 49.40 -12.34
N GLU A 279 -20.10 49.29 -13.31
CA GLU A 279 -21.28 48.40 -13.24
C GLU A 279 -20.93 46.91 -13.49
N ASN A 280 -19.72 46.62 -13.99
CA ASN A 280 -19.28 45.26 -14.31
C ASN A 280 -18.55 44.58 -13.15
N PHE A 281 -18.00 45.35 -12.21
CA PHE A 281 -17.35 44.80 -11.01
C PHE A 281 -18.30 43.88 -10.25
N LYS A 282 -17.75 42.76 -9.81
CA LYS A 282 -18.40 41.78 -8.93
C LYS A 282 -17.68 41.74 -7.60
N LEU A 283 -18.45 41.52 -6.56
CA LEU A 283 -17.98 41.11 -5.25
C LEU A 283 -18.40 39.65 -5.06
N TRP A 284 -17.42 38.76 -4.95
CA TRP A 284 -17.62 37.33 -4.77
C TRP A 284 -17.49 36.97 -3.29
N GLN A 285 -18.64 36.69 -2.67
CA GLN A 285 -18.74 36.13 -1.31
C GLN A 285 -18.93 34.62 -1.41
N ASP A 286 -17.83 33.88 -1.31
CA ASP A 286 -17.83 32.40 -1.34
C ASP A 286 -18.37 31.86 -0.01
N ALA A 287 -19.68 31.65 0.05
CA ALA A 287 -20.39 31.39 1.30
C ALA A 287 -20.31 29.93 1.74
N ASN A 288 -20.03 29.01 0.81
CA ASN A 288 -19.86 27.59 1.10
C ASN A 288 -18.39 27.15 1.13
N HIS A 289 -17.45 28.08 0.88
CA HIS A 289 -16.01 27.85 0.87
C HIS A 289 -15.58 26.73 -0.08
N ASP A 290 -16.24 26.61 -1.24
CA ASP A 290 -15.89 25.58 -2.23
C ASP A 290 -14.93 26.11 -3.32
N GLY A 291 -14.66 27.42 -3.35
CA GLY A 291 -13.79 28.05 -4.34
C GLY A 291 -14.36 28.04 -5.75
N ILE A 292 -15.66 27.77 -5.93
CA ILE A 292 -16.36 27.74 -7.21
C ILE A 292 -17.41 28.84 -7.21
N SER A 293 -17.15 29.93 -7.92
CA SER A 293 -18.10 31.03 -7.98
C SER A 293 -19.45 30.60 -8.58
N GLN A 294 -20.54 30.83 -7.85
CA GLN A 294 -21.89 30.68 -8.39
C GLN A 294 -22.70 31.99 -8.35
N LYS A 295 -23.74 32.06 -9.17
CA LYS A 295 -24.52 33.29 -9.37
C LYS A 295 -25.11 33.87 -8.07
N SER A 296 -25.43 33.03 -7.09
CA SER A 296 -25.94 33.46 -5.77
C SER A 296 -24.92 34.27 -4.96
N GLU A 297 -23.63 33.98 -5.17
CA GLU A 297 -22.48 34.51 -4.43
C GLU A 297 -21.90 35.80 -5.04
N LEU A 298 -22.27 36.10 -6.28
CA LEU A 298 -21.82 37.28 -6.99
C LEU A 298 -22.78 38.44 -6.79
N LYS A 299 -22.30 39.53 -6.19
CA LYS A 299 -23.02 40.81 -6.05
C LYS A 299 -22.37 41.89 -6.90
N THR A 300 -23.14 42.88 -7.34
CA THR A 300 -22.56 44.10 -7.93
C THR A 300 -22.29 45.17 -6.87
N LEU A 301 -21.40 46.12 -7.17
CA LEU A 301 -21.17 47.28 -6.31
C LEU A 301 -22.48 48.06 -6.05
N THR A 302 -23.30 48.22 -7.10
CA THR A 302 -24.61 48.88 -7.04
C THR A 302 -25.59 48.16 -6.12
N GLU A 303 -25.65 46.82 -6.16
CA GLU A 303 -26.49 46.01 -5.26
C GLU A 303 -26.11 46.18 -3.79
N LEU A 304 -24.81 46.25 -3.50
CA LEU A 304 -24.27 46.48 -2.16
C LEU A 304 -24.21 47.96 -1.77
N ARG A 305 -24.77 48.85 -2.62
CA ARG A 305 -24.82 50.31 -2.43
C ARG A 305 -23.42 50.93 -2.27
N ILE A 306 -22.39 50.32 -2.83
CA ILE A 306 -21.04 50.90 -2.88
C ILE A 306 -21.04 51.97 -3.96
N LYS A 307 -20.66 53.19 -3.57
CA LYS A 307 -20.71 54.38 -4.41
C LYS A 307 -19.37 54.64 -5.10
N SER A 308 -18.26 54.44 -4.40
CA SER A 308 -16.93 54.73 -4.92
C SER A 308 -15.84 53.99 -4.15
N ILE A 309 -14.69 53.77 -4.80
CA ILE A 309 -13.44 53.27 -4.19
C ILE A 309 -12.37 54.34 -4.39
N ASP A 310 -11.78 54.85 -3.31
CA ASP A 310 -10.67 55.80 -3.35
C ASP A 310 -9.35 55.06 -3.60
N LEU A 311 -8.63 55.41 -4.66
CA LEU A 311 -7.37 54.75 -5.04
C LEU A 311 -6.16 55.24 -4.21
N THR A 312 -6.40 56.10 -3.21
CA THR A 312 -5.39 56.51 -2.25
C THR A 312 -5.04 55.35 -1.33
N ARG A 313 -3.79 54.89 -1.42
CA ARG A 313 -3.24 53.81 -0.57
C ARG A 313 -3.29 54.23 0.91
N THR A 314 -3.89 53.38 1.73
CA THR A 314 -4.00 53.58 3.19
C THR A 314 -2.70 53.27 3.92
N GLY A 315 -1.84 52.43 3.34
CA GLY A 315 -0.63 51.89 4.00
C GLY A 315 -0.95 50.94 5.16
N LYS A 316 -2.20 50.49 5.29
CA LYS A 316 -2.60 49.55 6.34
C LYS A 316 -1.99 48.18 6.05
N THR A 317 -1.35 47.60 7.06
CA THR A 317 -0.76 46.26 6.99
C THR A 317 -1.22 45.44 8.16
N ASN A 318 -1.44 44.15 7.93
CA ASN A 318 -1.87 43.21 8.95
C ASN A 318 -1.33 41.82 8.63
N THR A 319 -1.23 40.96 9.63
CA THR A 319 -0.85 39.55 9.45
C THR A 319 -1.95 38.68 10.03
N PHE A 320 -2.44 37.75 9.22
CA PHE A 320 -3.46 36.77 9.57
C PHE A 320 -2.85 35.38 9.64
N ASP A 321 -3.57 34.44 10.23
CA ASP A 321 -3.21 33.02 10.09
C ASP A 321 -3.58 32.56 8.68
N GLY A 322 -2.58 32.44 7.81
CA GLY A 322 -2.79 32.08 6.41
C GLY A 322 -2.69 33.23 5.40
N ALA A 323 -2.55 34.50 5.82
CA ALA A 323 -2.42 35.60 4.87
C ALA A 323 -1.71 36.82 5.46
N LYS A 324 -1.35 37.77 4.61
CA LYS A 324 -0.79 39.06 5.00
C LYS A 324 -1.42 40.18 4.18
N GLN A 325 -1.93 41.20 4.85
CA GLN A 325 -2.30 42.44 4.19
C GLN A 325 -1.06 43.31 3.99
N THR A 326 -0.78 43.67 2.75
CA THR A 326 0.37 44.52 2.36
C THR A 326 0.02 45.98 2.20
N ASP A 327 -1.25 46.29 1.90
CA ASP A 327 -1.78 47.64 1.79
C ASP A 327 -3.32 47.59 1.81
N GLY A 328 -3.97 48.73 1.55
CA GLY A 328 -5.40 48.78 1.30
C GLY A 328 -5.87 50.11 0.74
N LEU A 329 -7.15 50.16 0.37
CA LEU A 329 -7.90 51.31 -0.09
C LEU A 329 -9.14 51.51 0.81
N GLU A 330 -9.88 52.59 0.59
CA GLU A 330 -11.17 52.82 1.24
C GLU A 330 -12.29 52.88 0.19
N PHE A 331 -13.43 52.27 0.49
CA PHE A 331 -14.65 52.45 -0.29
C PHE A 331 -15.70 53.22 0.50
N THR A 332 -16.60 53.90 -0.20
CA THR A 332 -17.71 54.66 0.40
C THR A 332 -19.04 54.10 -0.09
N LYS A 333 -19.96 53.81 0.83
CA LYS A 333 -21.34 53.41 0.53
C LYS A 333 -22.23 54.64 0.25
N ALA A 334 -23.39 54.43 -0.35
CA ALA A 334 -24.33 55.49 -0.73
C ALA A 334 -24.90 56.27 0.47
N ASP A 335 -24.85 55.71 1.68
CA ASP A 335 -25.23 56.38 2.93
C ASP A 335 -24.08 57.19 3.57
N GLY A 336 -22.89 57.17 2.97
CA GLY A 336 -21.70 57.87 3.44
C GLY A 336 -20.85 57.09 4.44
N SER A 337 -21.25 55.87 4.83
CA SER A 337 -20.37 54.97 5.58
C SER A 337 -19.20 54.53 4.70
N THR A 338 -18.05 54.26 5.33
CA THR A 338 -16.85 53.80 4.65
C THR A 338 -16.50 52.37 5.09
N GLY A 339 -15.74 51.67 4.26
CA GLY A 339 -15.18 50.36 4.57
C GLY A 339 -13.84 50.17 3.89
N GLU A 340 -13.17 49.07 4.19
CA GLU A 340 -11.83 48.77 3.72
C GLU A 340 -11.84 47.90 2.45
N VAL A 341 -10.85 48.13 1.58
CA VAL A 341 -10.45 47.17 0.56
C VAL A 341 -9.00 46.77 0.81
N ALA A 342 -8.72 45.55 1.24
CA ALA A 342 -7.37 45.09 1.56
C ALA A 342 -6.68 44.45 0.36
N GLU A 343 -5.38 44.73 0.20
CA GLU A 343 -4.48 44.01 -0.69
C GLU A 343 -3.90 42.82 0.08
N LEU A 344 -4.29 41.59 -0.28
CA LEU A 344 -3.95 40.38 0.48
C LEU A 344 -2.94 39.50 -0.25
N HIS A 345 -1.89 39.07 0.45
CA HIS A 345 -1.01 37.97 0.07
C HIS A 345 -1.48 36.72 0.82
N LEU A 346 -2.03 35.73 0.12
CA LEU A 346 -2.53 34.49 0.73
C LEU A 346 -1.41 33.47 0.87
N ASN A 347 -1.45 32.58 1.85
CA ASN A 347 -0.59 31.40 1.89
C ASN A 347 -1.16 30.34 0.94
N LYS A 348 -0.28 29.59 0.27
CA LYS A 348 -0.66 28.41 -0.53
C LYS A 348 0.19 27.19 -0.21
N ASN A 349 -0.35 26.04 -0.58
CA ASN A 349 0.33 24.75 -0.52
C ASN A 349 0.14 24.07 -1.88
N GLU A 350 1.15 24.21 -2.72
CA GLU A 350 1.13 23.71 -4.10
C GLU A 350 1.26 22.20 -4.19
N PHE A 351 1.65 21.54 -3.09
CA PHE A 351 1.64 20.09 -2.97
C PHE A 351 0.24 19.53 -3.27
N TYR A 352 -0.81 20.23 -2.80
CA TYR A 352 -2.20 19.92 -3.09
C TYR A 352 -2.65 20.69 -4.34
N SER A 353 -2.79 19.96 -5.44
CA SER A 353 -3.17 20.55 -6.73
C SER A 353 -4.31 19.79 -7.43
N GLU A 354 -5.01 20.50 -8.30
CA GLU A 354 -6.04 19.96 -9.19
C GLU A 354 -5.96 20.63 -10.56
N PHE A 355 -5.92 19.82 -11.62
CA PHE A 355 -5.75 20.33 -12.99
C PHE A 355 -7.10 20.54 -13.67
N LEU A 356 -7.39 21.77 -14.11
CA LEU A 356 -8.67 22.14 -14.73
C LEU A 356 -8.92 21.46 -16.08
N ALA A 357 -7.86 21.15 -16.83
CA ALA A 357 -7.94 20.46 -18.10
C ALA A 357 -8.02 18.94 -17.88
N ASP A 358 -9.23 18.47 -17.63
CA ASP A 358 -9.56 17.07 -17.49
C ASP A 358 -9.46 16.37 -18.86
N VAL A 359 -8.25 15.90 -19.22
CA VAL A 359 -8.08 15.09 -20.43
C VAL A 359 -8.75 13.75 -20.15
N LYS A 360 -10.04 13.66 -20.51
CA LYS A 360 -10.88 12.49 -20.30
C LYS A 360 -10.24 11.27 -20.96
N PHE A 361 -9.51 10.48 -20.17
CA PHE A 361 -9.05 9.17 -20.60
C PHE A 361 -10.28 8.25 -20.69
N LYS A 362 -10.40 7.52 -21.81
CA LYS A 362 -11.57 6.68 -22.11
C LYS A 362 -11.79 5.51 -21.14
N ASN A 363 -10.84 5.23 -20.25
CA ASN A 363 -10.92 4.16 -19.26
C ASN A 363 -10.77 4.74 -17.84
N ALA A 364 -11.79 5.45 -17.37
CA ALA A 364 -11.83 6.09 -16.06
C ALA A 364 -11.95 5.10 -14.87
N ASP A 365 -11.51 3.84 -15.02
CA ASP A 365 -11.52 2.84 -13.93
C ASP A 365 -10.16 2.73 -13.22
N PHE A 366 -9.11 3.35 -13.78
CA PHE A 366 -7.76 3.41 -13.23
C PHE A 366 -7.26 4.86 -13.35
N ASN A 367 -7.31 5.61 -12.26
CA ASN A 367 -6.68 6.93 -12.17
C ASN A 367 -6.09 7.14 -10.78
N VAL A 368 -4.84 7.59 -10.75
CA VAL A 368 -4.14 7.93 -9.51
C VAL A 368 -3.90 9.43 -9.50
N LYS A 369 -4.27 10.07 -8.38
CA LYS A 369 -4.16 11.51 -8.22
C LYS A 369 -2.69 11.95 -8.31
N GLY A 370 -2.44 12.96 -9.14
CA GLY A 370 -1.15 13.62 -9.21
C GLY A 370 -0.88 14.45 -7.95
N LEU A 371 0.38 14.80 -7.72
CA LEU A 371 0.79 15.69 -6.63
C LEU A 371 1.59 16.86 -7.19
N GLY A 372 1.58 17.97 -6.47
CA GLY A 372 2.40 19.14 -6.82
C GLY A 372 2.08 19.67 -8.21
N TYR A 373 3.09 19.76 -9.05
CA TYR A 373 2.96 20.23 -10.43
C TYR A 373 2.64 19.12 -11.45
N VAL A 374 2.36 17.89 -11.01
CA VAL A 374 2.15 16.73 -11.88
C VAL A 374 0.66 16.40 -11.97
N ARG A 375 0.16 16.23 -13.20
CA ARG A 375 -1.23 15.83 -13.50
C ARG A 375 -1.52 14.41 -13.01
N ASP A 376 -2.79 14.12 -12.74
CA ASP A 376 -3.30 12.76 -12.57
C ASP A 376 -2.78 11.77 -13.62
N LEU A 377 -2.52 10.54 -13.20
CA LEU A 377 -1.80 9.54 -13.99
C LEU A 377 -2.50 9.25 -15.32
N ALA A 378 -3.83 9.12 -15.32
CA ALA A 378 -4.60 8.87 -16.53
C ALA A 378 -4.52 10.07 -17.50
N GLY A 379 -4.57 11.29 -16.96
CA GLY A 379 -4.37 12.53 -17.72
C GLY A 379 -2.97 12.61 -18.32
N ALA A 380 -1.93 12.26 -17.56
CA ALA A 380 -0.55 12.24 -18.05
C ALA A 380 -0.34 11.17 -19.15
N MET A 381 -0.86 9.95 -18.96
CA MET A 381 -0.78 8.87 -19.96
C MET A 381 -1.53 9.19 -21.26
N SER A 382 -2.49 10.10 -21.24
CA SER A 382 -3.23 10.51 -22.43
C SER A 382 -2.39 11.35 -23.41
N VAL A 383 -1.32 11.98 -22.91
CA VAL A 383 -0.43 12.87 -23.67
C VAL A 383 1.03 12.35 -23.73
N ASP A 384 1.34 11.26 -23.02
CA ASP A 384 2.66 10.62 -23.01
C ASP A 384 2.57 9.10 -23.27
N ASP A 385 2.88 8.70 -24.50
CA ASP A 385 2.88 7.29 -24.93
C ASP A 385 3.96 6.44 -24.21
N THR A 386 5.06 7.07 -23.76
CA THR A 386 6.12 6.37 -23.01
C THR A 386 5.62 6.03 -21.62
N LEU A 387 5.03 7.00 -20.92
CA LEU A 387 4.41 6.79 -19.63
C LEU A 387 3.30 5.74 -19.72
N LYS A 388 2.45 5.85 -20.75
CA LYS A 388 1.38 4.87 -21.00
C LYS A 388 1.91 3.45 -21.16
N SER A 389 3.02 3.28 -21.86
CA SER A 389 3.68 1.97 -22.04
C SER A 389 4.27 1.43 -20.73
N LEU A 390 4.93 2.30 -19.95
CA LEU A 390 5.48 1.95 -18.63
C LEU A 390 4.39 1.52 -17.65
N VAL A 391 3.29 2.28 -17.57
CA VAL A 391 2.15 1.95 -16.72
C VAL A 391 1.51 0.65 -17.20
N THR A 392 1.31 0.44 -18.51
CA THR A 392 0.76 -0.83 -19.03
C THR A 392 1.63 -2.03 -18.64
N ASN A 393 2.97 -1.88 -18.67
CA ASN A 393 3.88 -2.91 -18.19
C ASN A 393 3.76 -3.13 -16.67
N LEU A 394 3.68 -2.05 -15.88
CA LEU A 394 3.47 -2.15 -14.44
C LEU A 394 2.17 -2.89 -14.10
N MET A 395 1.06 -2.54 -14.75
CA MET A 395 -0.24 -3.17 -14.55
C MET A 395 -0.26 -4.66 -14.91
N SER A 396 0.72 -5.13 -15.71
CA SER A 396 0.87 -6.54 -16.08
C SER A 396 1.61 -7.39 -15.05
N LYS A 397 2.18 -6.76 -14.01
CA LYS A 397 2.93 -7.46 -12.96
C LYS A 397 2.03 -8.06 -11.92
N SER A 398 2.36 -9.28 -11.51
CA SER A 398 1.59 -10.09 -10.57
C SER A 398 2.02 -9.88 -9.12
N THR A 399 3.22 -9.34 -8.87
CA THR A 399 3.73 -9.14 -7.52
C THR A 399 4.02 -7.66 -7.23
N TYR A 400 3.96 -7.30 -5.95
CA TYR A 400 4.28 -5.94 -5.49
C TYR A 400 5.77 -5.62 -5.74
N SER A 401 6.64 -6.61 -5.55
CA SER A 401 8.08 -6.50 -5.83
C SER A 401 8.35 -6.16 -7.30
N GLU A 402 7.72 -6.89 -8.24
CA GLU A 402 7.84 -6.62 -9.68
C GLU A 402 7.31 -5.22 -10.06
N GLN A 403 6.18 -4.79 -9.49
CA GLN A 403 5.66 -3.44 -9.73
C GLN A 403 6.64 -2.37 -9.20
N SER A 404 7.21 -2.56 -8.00
CA SER A 404 8.10 -1.61 -7.33
C SER A 404 9.42 -1.39 -8.09
N GLN A 405 9.93 -2.44 -8.77
CA GLN A 405 11.12 -2.35 -9.63
C GLN A 405 10.91 -1.46 -10.87
N ILE A 406 9.69 -1.40 -11.40
CA ILE A 406 9.35 -0.56 -12.56
C ILE A 406 8.92 0.84 -12.11
N PHE A 407 8.43 0.98 -10.88
CA PHE A 407 7.76 2.19 -10.44
C PHE A 407 8.65 3.43 -10.42
N ASP A 408 9.96 3.28 -10.19
CA ASP A 408 10.90 4.42 -10.28
C ASP A 408 10.90 5.03 -11.69
N GLN A 409 10.81 4.21 -12.74
CA GLN A 409 10.73 4.67 -14.13
C GLN A 409 9.39 5.33 -14.43
N VAL A 410 8.30 4.79 -13.87
CA VAL A 410 6.95 5.37 -13.98
C VAL A 410 6.94 6.75 -13.34
N LEU A 411 7.36 6.88 -12.07
CA LEU A 411 7.43 8.15 -11.36
C LEU A 411 8.31 9.16 -12.09
N TYR A 412 9.50 8.74 -12.54
CA TYR A 412 10.39 9.63 -13.27
C TYR A 412 9.75 10.12 -14.58
N GLN A 413 9.19 9.23 -15.39
CA GLN A 413 8.54 9.64 -16.64
C GLN A 413 7.30 10.49 -16.38
N TRP A 414 6.51 10.17 -15.35
CA TRP A 414 5.33 10.93 -14.95
C TRP A 414 5.70 12.35 -14.51
N SER A 415 6.78 12.51 -13.76
CA SER A 415 7.30 13.81 -13.31
C SER A 415 7.66 14.77 -14.46
N LYS A 416 8.00 14.24 -15.64
CA LYS A 416 8.39 15.05 -16.80
C LYS A 416 7.20 15.76 -17.45
N GLY A 417 5.97 15.31 -17.16
CA GLY A 417 4.73 15.97 -17.57
C GLY A 417 4.32 17.15 -16.67
N ALA A 418 5.16 17.53 -15.70
CA ALA A 418 4.85 18.63 -14.79
C ALA A 418 4.70 19.97 -15.52
N ILE A 419 3.76 20.82 -15.05
CA ILE A 419 3.56 22.16 -15.63
C ILE A 419 4.73 23.12 -15.36
N GLN A 420 5.47 22.89 -14.28
CA GLN A 420 6.72 23.58 -14.00
C GLN A 420 7.89 22.62 -14.19
N THR A 421 8.85 23.03 -15.01
CA THR A 421 10.05 22.22 -15.26
C THR A 421 10.99 22.29 -14.07
N SER A 422 11.27 21.14 -13.46
CA SER A 422 12.32 21.00 -12.44
C SER A 422 13.70 21.36 -13.00
N ALA A 423 14.56 21.95 -12.17
CA ALA A 423 15.95 22.20 -12.54
C ALA A 423 16.70 20.90 -12.90
N PHE A 424 16.36 19.79 -12.23
CA PHE A 424 16.95 18.48 -12.48
C PHE A 424 16.43 17.85 -13.78
N ASN A 425 15.23 18.21 -14.24
CA ASN A 425 14.66 17.74 -15.54
C ASN A 425 14.96 18.67 -16.73
N ALA A 426 15.67 19.78 -16.51
CA ALA A 426 16.02 20.72 -17.55
C ALA A 426 16.82 20.08 -18.71
N GLU A 427 16.65 20.62 -19.92
CA GLU A 427 17.29 20.11 -21.13
C GLU A 427 18.81 20.18 -21.04
N PHE A 428 19.47 19.09 -21.44
CA PHE A 428 20.92 19.04 -21.56
C PHE A 428 21.41 19.85 -22.77
N VAL A 429 22.48 20.59 -22.58
CA VAL A 429 23.28 21.15 -23.67
C VAL A 429 23.97 19.98 -24.37
N ALA A 430 23.71 19.84 -25.68
CA ALA A 430 24.15 18.70 -26.50
C ALA A 430 25.64 18.35 -26.29
N GLY A 431 25.90 17.08 -26.00
CA GLY A 431 27.25 16.56 -25.77
C GLY A 431 27.87 16.92 -24.43
N SER A 432 27.10 17.41 -23.45
CA SER A 432 27.60 17.80 -22.13
C SER A 432 26.68 17.36 -20.99
N LYS A 433 27.17 17.44 -19.74
CA LYS A 433 26.39 17.29 -18.51
C LYS A 433 25.79 18.61 -17.98
N VAL A 434 25.78 19.66 -18.80
CA VAL A 434 25.26 20.98 -18.43
C VAL A 434 23.80 21.07 -18.85
N GLN A 435 22.94 21.57 -17.99
CA GLN A 435 21.52 21.78 -18.26
C GLN A 435 21.22 23.28 -18.39
N LYS A 436 20.22 23.62 -19.22
CA LYS A 436 19.71 24.98 -19.35
C LYS A 436 18.45 25.13 -18.51
N TYR A 437 18.59 25.75 -17.33
CA TYR A 437 17.48 25.99 -16.43
C TYR A 437 17.22 27.50 -16.32
N LYS A 438 16.00 27.92 -16.70
CA LYS A 438 15.65 29.34 -16.87
C LYS A 438 16.69 30.01 -17.80
N GLU A 439 17.26 31.14 -17.41
CA GLU A 439 18.32 31.83 -18.16
C GLU A 439 19.75 31.44 -17.75
N ARG A 440 19.92 30.36 -16.97
CA ARG A 440 21.20 29.94 -16.38
C ARG A 440 21.65 28.57 -16.91
N LEU A 441 22.96 28.37 -16.90
CA LEU A 441 23.58 27.08 -17.16
C LEU A 441 23.95 26.43 -15.83
N VAL A 442 23.43 25.24 -15.59
CA VAL A 442 23.61 24.51 -14.32
C VAL A 442 24.24 23.14 -14.56
N ARG A 443 24.99 22.64 -13.58
CA ARG A 443 25.52 21.27 -13.54
C ARG A 443 25.41 20.73 -12.13
N PHE A 444 24.94 19.49 -11.99
CA PHE A 444 24.89 18.79 -10.70
C PHE A 444 26.04 17.78 -10.60
N ASP A 445 26.80 17.82 -9.51
CA ASP A 445 27.87 16.87 -9.21
C ASP A 445 27.34 15.70 -8.36
N ILE A 446 26.34 15.01 -8.93
CA ILE A 446 25.64 13.85 -8.38
C ILE A 446 25.46 12.81 -9.49
N ASP A 447 25.16 11.56 -9.14
CA ASP A 447 24.82 10.56 -10.14
C ASP A 447 23.43 10.78 -10.76
N ASP A 448 23.19 10.15 -11.91
CA ASP A 448 21.95 10.32 -12.66
C ASP A 448 20.72 9.75 -11.95
N THR A 449 20.88 8.72 -11.11
CA THR A 449 19.77 8.12 -10.36
C THR A 449 19.25 9.10 -9.33
N LEU A 450 20.14 9.69 -8.53
CA LEU A 450 19.76 10.69 -7.55
C LEU A 450 19.20 11.96 -8.20
N ARG A 451 19.77 12.39 -9.33
CA ARG A 451 19.21 13.51 -10.12
C ARG A 451 17.75 13.23 -10.52
N GLN A 452 17.44 12.01 -10.96
CA GLN A 452 16.07 11.64 -11.33
C GLN A 452 15.14 11.65 -10.11
N LYS A 453 15.57 11.11 -8.97
CA LYS A 453 14.81 11.15 -7.70
C LYS A 453 14.51 12.60 -7.28
N LEU A 454 15.50 13.48 -7.33
CA LEU A 454 15.32 14.90 -7.02
C LEU A 454 14.36 15.60 -7.98
N ALA A 455 14.36 15.23 -9.27
CA ALA A 455 13.41 15.77 -10.24
C ALA A 455 11.96 15.35 -9.92
N VAL A 456 11.75 14.10 -9.49
CA VAL A 456 10.45 13.62 -9.03
C VAL A 456 10.01 14.39 -7.80
N LEU A 457 10.88 14.53 -6.79
CA LEU A 457 10.59 15.30 -5.58
C LEU A 457 10.21 16.74 -5.93
N GLU A 458 11.06 17.48 -6.65
CA GLU A 458 10.84 18.90 -6.97
C GLU A 458 9.49 19.13 -7.68
N THR A 459 9.10 18.22 -8.58
CA THR A 459 7.85 18.36 -9.33
C THR A 459 6.62 17.89 -8.56
N MET A 460 6.68 16.75 -7.87
CA MET A 460 5.53 16.17 -7.16
C MET A 460 5.30 16.78 -5.79
N SER A 461 6.32 17.37 -5.16
CA SER A 461 6.13 18.14 -3.93
C SER A 461 5.87 19.62 -4.18
N ALA A 462 6.03 20.08 -5.43
CA ALA A 462 6.02 21.50 -5.81
C ALA A 462 7.03 22.36 -5.02
N GLU A 463 8.16 21.76 -4.62
CA GLU A 463 9.23 22.47 -3.91
C GLU A 463 10.35 22.82 -4.87
N ASP A 464 10.81 24.09 -4.93
CA ASP A 464 12.06 24.45 -5.64
C ASP A 464 13.26 24.06 -4.77
N ILE A 465 13.57 22.75 -4.77
CA ILE A 465 14.67 22.15 -4.01
C ILE A 465 15.98 22.90 -4.27
N LEU A 466 16.24 23.32 -5.52
CA LEU A 466 17.49 23.98 -5.88
C LEU A 466 17.70 25.33 -5.16
N THR A 467 16.62 26.10 -4.96
CA THR A 467 16.70 27.44 -4.34
C THR A 467 16.55 27.42 -2.83
N LYS A 468 15.83 26.44 -2.26
CA LYS A 468 15.56 26.35 -0.81
C LYS A 468 16.69 25.72 0.00
N SER A 469 17.53 24.91 -0.62
CA SER A 469 18.57 24.15 0.07
C SER A 469 19.94 24.84 0.08
N THR A 470 20.80 24.43 1.02
CA THR A 470 22.14 25.00 1.21
C THR A 470 23.18 24.37 0.29
N TRP A 471 22.83 24.11 -0.97
CA TRP A 471 23.77 23.55 -1.95
C TRP A 471 25.05 24.38 -2.00
N VAL A 472 26.18 23.69 -2.12
CA VAL A 472 27.44 24.35 -2.42
C VAL A 472 27.40 24.78 -3.88
N LYS A 473 27.25 26.08 -4.12
CA LYS A 473 27.29 26.68 -5.45
C LYS A 473 28.69 27.20 -5.79
N ALA A 474 29.28 26.69 -6.86
CA ALA A 474 30.51 27.23 -7.44
C ALA A 474 30.30 27.60 -8.92
N SER A 475 30.57 28.84 -9.30
CA SER A 475 30.56 29.23 -10.71
C SER A 475 31.90 28.85 -11.36
N GLN A 476 31.87 27.95 -12.35
CA GLN A 476 33.05 27.46 -13.06
C GLN A 476 32.92 27.70 -14.57
N LYS A 477 34.03 27.96 -15.26
CA LYS A 477 34.08 27.83 -16.73
C LYS A 477 34.23 26.35 -17.07
N THR A 478 33.31 25.83 -17.86
CA THR A 478 33.29 24.41 -18.28
C THR A 478 33.76 24.26 -19.73
N ASP A 479 33.82 23.02 -20.22
CA ASP A 479 34.25 22.66 -21.57
C ASP A 479 33.43 23.32 -22.69
N ILE A 480 32.26 23.88 -22.37
CA ILE A 480 31.42 24.68 -23.29
C ILE A 480 31.78 26.17 -23.32
N GLY A 481 32.84 26.60 -22.63
CA GLY A 481 33.38 27.96 -22.68
C GLY A 481 32.54 29.04 -21.99
N LYS A 482 31.46 28.66 -21.29
CA LYS A 482 30.54 29.56 -20.58
C LYS A 482 30.63 29.37 -19.06
N ALA A 483 30.19 30.39 -18.31
CA ALA A 483 30.03 30.26 -16.87
C ALA A 483 28.85 29.30 -16.58
N VAL A 484 29.11 28.30 -15.74
CA VAL A 484 28.13 27.31 -15.30
C VAL A 484 28.12 27.29 -13.79
N ASP A 485 26.92 27.29 -13.21
CA ASP A 485 26.73 27.10 -11.80
C ASP A 485 26.75 25.61 -11.48
N VAL A 486 27.76 25.18 -10.71
CA VAL A 486 27.93 23.78 -10.29
C VAL A 486 27.38 23.63 -8.88
N TYR A 487 26.49 22.66 -8.70
CA TYR A 487 25.81 22.36 -7.45
C TYR A 487 26.28 21.00 -6.90
N SER A 488 26.64 20.95 -5.63
CA SER A 488 26.97 19.73 -4.89
C SER A 488 26.46 19.77 -3.44
N PHE A 489 26.24 18.60 -2.84
CA PHE A 489 25.73 18.53 -1.46
C PHE A 489 26.71 19.09 -0.45
N ASN A 490 26.14 19.76 0.55
CA ASN A 490 26.90 20.24 1.70
C ASN A 490 27.15 19.08 2.68
N LYS A 491 28.36 18.52 2.66
CA LYS A 491 28.75 17.38 3.52
C LYS A 491 28.64 17.65 5.04
N SER A 492 28.49 18.91 5.45
CA SER A 492 28.41 19.31 6.87
C SER A 492 26.97 19.51 7.37
N ASN A 493 25.96 19.43 6.50
CA ASN A 493 24.55 19.65 6.86
C ASN A 493 23.73 18.36 6.71
N ARG A 494 23.00 17.95 7.76
CA ARG A 494 22.17 16.73 7.74
C ARG A 494 20.90 16.88 6.91
N VAL A 495 20.31 18.08 6.90
CA VAL A 495 19.03 18.39 6.20
C VAL A 495 19.23 18.49 4.68
N ASP A 496 20.48 18.63 4.21
CA ASP A 496 20.84 18.64 2.79
C ASP A 496 21.77 17.45 2.43
N SER A 497 21.59 16.33 3.11
CA SER A 497 22.33 15.10 2.81
C SER A 497 21.59 14.28 1.74
N GLN A 498 22.34 13.52 0.94
CA GLN A 498 21.76 12.57 -0.02
C GLN A 498 20.74 11.63 0.63
N ALA A 499 21.05 11.13 1.83
CA ALA A 499 20.18 10.21 2.57
C ALA A 499 18.82 10.82 2.92
N PHE A 500 18.77 12.14 3.16
CA PHE A 500 17.52 12.84 3.46
C PHE A 500 16.59 12.88 2.24
N TYR A 501 17.11 13.27 1.07
CA TYR A 501 16.32 13.28 -0.15
C TYR A 501 15.95 11.87 -0.62
N GLU A 502 16.80 10.87 -0.36
CA GLU A 502 16.45 9.46 -0.61
C GLU A 502 15.29 9.01 0.28
N GLN A 503 15.29 9.36 1.56
CA GLN A 503 14.19 9.07 2.47
C GLN A 503 12.87 9.73 2.03
N ALA A 504 12.91 11.01 1.65
CA ALA A 504 11.73 11.72 1.15
C ALA A 504 11.21 11.10 -0.16
N TYR A 505 12.12 10.70 -1.07
CA TYR A 505 11.75 10.02 -2.30
C TYR A 505 11.10 8.66 -2.03
N ASP A 506 11.67 7.86 -1.12
CA ASP A 506 11.15 6.54 -0.80
C ASP A 506 9.75 6.65 -0.16
N ALA A 507 9.50 7.66 0.68
CA ALA A 507 8.17 7.94 1.23
C ALA A 507 7.15 8.33 0.14
N LEU A 508 7.52 9.24 -0.78
CA LEU A 508 6.68 9.62 -1.92
C LEU A 508 6.41 8.44 -2.85
N LYS A 509 7.43 7.61 -3.10
CA LYS A 509 7.34 6.39 -3.90
C LYS A 509 6.34 5.44 -3.27
N SER A 510 6.48 5.14 -1.97
CA SER A 510 5.55 4.26 -1.25
C SER A 510 4.12 4.78 -1.33
N TYR A 511 3.90 6.08 -1.07
CA TYR A 511 2.57 6.68 -1.20
C TYR A 511 1.96 6.45 -2.59
N GLN A 512 2.64 6.88 -3.65
CA GLN A 512 2.12 6.77 -5.03
C GLN A 512 2.00 5.32 -5.49
N MET A 513 2.89 4.44 -5.03
CA MET A 513 2.86 3.02 -5.33
C MET A 513 1.63 2.36 -4.71
N THR A 514 1.38 2.64 -3.43
CA THR A 514 0.19 2.19 -2.70
C THR A 514 -1.08 2.64 -3.43
N GLN A 515 -1.14 3.87 -3.93
CA GLN A 515 -2.26 4.35 -4.76
C GLN A 515 -2.48 3.49 -6.01
N VAL A 516 -1.42 3.16 -6.76
CA VAL A 516 -1.51 2.29 -7.94
C VAL A 516 -1.89 0.86 -7.57
N ALA A 517 -1.35 0.35 -6.47
CA ALA A 517 -1.64 -0.98 -5.96
C ALA A 517 -3.11 -1.17 -5.58
N ARG A 518 -3.79 -0.12 -5.07
CA ARG A 518 -5.24 -0.12 -4.80
C ARG A 518 -6.07 -0.52 -6.01
N TYR A 519 -5.67 -0.10 -7.22
CA TYR A 519 -6.38 -0.46 -8.44
C TYR A 519 -5.89 -1.75 -9.11
N THR A 520 -4.74 -2.29 -8.69
CA THR A 520 -4.14 -3.50 -9.26
C THR A 520 -4.15 -4.66 -8.28
N LEU A 521 -3.15 -4.73 -7.40
CA LEU A 521 -2.88 -5.86 -6.54
C LEU A 521 -3.89 -5.98 -5.39
N PHE A 522 -4.37 -4.85 -4.86
CA PHE A 522 -5.24 -4.87 -3.69
C PHE A 522 -6.72 -5.01 -4.05
N LYS A 523 -7.13 -4.62 -5.26
CA LYS A 523 -8.53 -4.73 -5.68
C LYS A 523 -9.05 -6.18 -5.61
N PRO A 524 -8.32 -7.20 -6.08
CA PRO A 524 -8.70 -8.60 -5.87
C PRO A 524 -8.82 -8.98 -4.39
N LEU A 525 -7.94 -8.45 -3.53
CA LEU A 525 -7.93 -8.72 -2.08
C LEU A 525 -9.12 -8.08 -1.36
N VAL A 526 -9.47 -6.83 -1.69
CA VAL A 526 -10.66 -6.14 -1.18
C VAL A 526 -11.93 -6.85 -1.63
N ASN A 527 -11.95 -7.41 -2.84
CA ASN A 527 -13.09 -8.19 -3.33
C ASN A 527 -13.32 -9.49 -2.54
N LEU A 528 -12.35 -9.96 -1.74
CA LEU A 528 -12.52 -11.11 -0.86
C LEU A 528 -13.08 -10.75 0.52
N LEU A 529 -13.12 -9.46 0.89
CA LEU A 529 -13.67 -9.02 2.18
C LEU A 529 -15.19 -9.23 2.22
N GLU A 530 -15.68 -9.76 3.34
CA GLU A 530 -17.11 -9.93 3.58
C GLU A 530 -17.55 -9.11 4.78
N LEU A 531 -18.85 -8.80 4.85
CA LEU A 531 -19.44 -8.12 5.99
C LEU A 531 -20.04 -9.17 6.92
N THR A 532 -19.67 -9.13 8.20
CA THR A 532 -20.26 -9.97 9.25
C THR A 532 -20.89 -9.10 10.31
N PHE A 533 -21.89 -9.67 10.98
CA PHE A 533 -22.60 -8.99 12.07
C PHE A 533 -22.45 -9.84 13.34
N VAL A 534 -21.76 -9.27 14.33
CA VAL A 534 -21.43 -9.96 15.58
C VAL A 534 -21.81 -9.01 16.72
N GLU A 535 -22.61 -9.49 17.67
CA GLU A 535 -22.98 -8.76 18.90
C GLU A 535 -23.61 -7.36 18.71
N GLY A 536 -24.21 -7.07 17.56
CA GLY A 536 -24.84 -5.77 17.30
C GLY A 536 -23.99 -4.79 16.48
N GLU A 537 -22.77 -5.19 16.10
CA GLU A 537 -21.83 -4.36 15.34
C GLU A 537 -21.41 -5.04 14.03
N TYR A 538 -21.11 -4.22 13.02
CA TYR A 538 -20.56 -4.70 11.74
C TYR A 538 -19.06 -4.89 11.85
N HIS A 539 -18.60 -6.07 11.44
CA HIS A 539 -17.18 -6.42 11.32
C HIS A 539 -16.87 -6.78 9.86
N ILE A 540 -15.66 -6.48 9.44
CA ILE A 540 -15.15 -6.94 8.14
C ILE A 540 -14.52 -8.31 8.39
N ASP A 541 -15.04 -9.36 7.74
CA ASP A 541 -14.39 -10.67 7.71
C ASP A 541 -13.23 -10.64 6.72
N THR A 542 -12.05 -10.88 7.26
CA THR A 542 -10.75 -10.81 6.57
C THR A 542 -10.23 -12.19 6.17
N SER A 543 -10.93 -13.27 6.53
CA SER A 543 -10.40 -14.64 6.50
C SER A 543 -9.90 -15.05 5.11
N ALA A 544 -10.74 -14.85 4.08
CA ALA A 544 -10.39 -15.19 2.70
C ALA A 544 -9.26 -14.29 2.15
N THR A 545 -9.24 -13.01 2.51
CA THR A 545 -8.18 -12.07 2.12
C THR A 545 -6.84 -12.46 2.76
N LYS A 546 -6.86 -12.82 4.05
CA LYS A 546 -5.69 -13.29 4.78
C LYS A 546 -5.12 -14.57 4.17
N GLU A 547 -5.97 -15.55 3.90
CA GLU A 547 -5.58 -16.79 3.21
C GLU A 547 -4.94 -16.48 1.85
N SER A 548 -5.52 -15.55 1.07
CA SER A 548 -4.97 -15.15 -0.22
C SER A 548 -3.61 -14.45 -0.13
N ILE A 549 -3.35 -13.65 0.92
CA ILE A 549 -2.06 -12.98 1.10
C ILE A 549 -0.98 -13.96 1.55
N VAL A 550 -1.31 -14.88 2.47
CA VAL A 550 -0.31 -15.81 3.04
C VAL A 550 -0.08 -17.06 2.21
N LYS A 551 -0.93 -17.33 1.20
CA LYS A 551 -0.83 -18.52 0.35
C LYS A 551 0.56 -18.72 -0.25
N ASP A 552 1.19 -17.64 -0.67
CA ASP A 552 2.50 -17.68 -1.32
C ASP A 552 3.62 -17.27 -0.34
N PHE A 553 3.36 -17.16 0.97
CA PHE A 553 4.35 -16.76 1.98
C PHE A 553 5.57 -17.69 2.00
N ALA A 554 5.33 -18.99 1.82
CA ALA A 554 6.39 -19.99 1.75
C ALA A 554 7.23 -19.88 0.46
N THR A 555 6.69 -19.34 -0.63
CA THR A 555 7.42 -19.28 -1.92
C THR A 555 7.95 -17.89 -2.24
N ASP A 556 7.33 -16.84 -1.74
CA ASP A 556 7.70 -15.44 -2.02
C ASP A 556 7.39 -14.55 -0.79
N HIS A 557 8.24 -14.71 0.21
CA HIS A 557 8.17 -13.96 1.46
C HIS A 557 8.33 -12.44 1.27
N ASP A 558 9.23 -12.01 0.38
CA ASP A 558 9.45 -10.59 0.09
C ASP A 558 8.18 -9.96 -0.49
N ASN A 559 7.54 -10.62 -1.46
CA ASN A 559 6.26 -10.16 -2.00
C ASN A 559 5.17 -10.18 -0.94
N THR A 560 5.09 -11.23 -0.12
CA THR A 560 4.08 -11.30 0.94
C THR A 560 4.26 -10.17 1.95
N MET A 561 5.49 -9.89 2.37
CA MET A 561 5.82 -8.75 3.22
C MET A 561 5.41 -7.44 2.57
N ALA A 562 5.82 -7.19 1.33
CA ALA A 562 5.54 -5.94 0.64
C ALA A 562 4.04 -5.74 0.35
N LEU A 563 3.34 -6.80 -0.04
CA LEU A 563 1.89 -6.83 -0.26
C LEU A 563 1.14 -6.56 1.04
N THR A 564 1.54 -7.19 2.14
CA THR A 564 0.96 -6.98 3.47
C THR A 564 1.17 -5.55 3.96
N LEU A 565 2.41 -5.06 3.90
CA LEU A 565 2.75 -3.69 4.31
C LEU A 565 1.98 -2.67 3.47
N GLY A 566 1.98 -2.80 2.14
CA GLY A 566 1.25 -1.90 1.26
C GLY A 566 -0.27 -1.97 1.44
N PHE A 567 -0.83 -3.16 1.69
CA PHE A 567 -2.26 -3.32 1.97
C PHE A 567 -2.63 -2.68 3.32
N ASN A 568 -1.80 -2.86 4.34
CA ASN A 568 -1.97 -2.23 5.64
C ASN A 568 -1.74 -0.71 5.58
N GLU A 569 -0.83 -0.21 4.76
CA GLU A 569 -0.68 1.23 4.49
C GLU A 569 -1.92 1.81 3.81
N ALA A 570 -2.57 1.03 2.93
CA ALA A 570 -3.78 1.45 2.23
C ALA A 570 -5.05 1.40 3.09
N TYR A 571 -5.18 0.40 3.97
CA TYR A 571 -6.44 0.04 4.63
C TYR A 571 -6.34 -0.22 6.15
N GLY A 572 -5.14 -0.22 6.72
CA GLY A 572 -4.85 -0.59 8.12
C GLY A 572 -5.31 0.40 9.18
N HIS A 573 -6.16 1.37 8.85
CA HIS A 573 -6.86 2.18 9.84
C HIS A 573 -8.07 1.51 10.43
N ASN A 574 -8.73 0.70 9.61
CA ASN A 574 -9.82 -0.10 10.10
C ASN A 574 -9.20 -1.05 11.14
N GLN A 575 -9.58 -0.88 12.41
CA GLN A 575 -8.95 -1.60 13.51
C GLN A 575 -8.97 -3.12 13.27
N SER A 576 -10.05 -3.63 12.66
CA SER A 576 -10.20 -5.03 12.26
C SER A 576 -9.17 -5.48 11.22
N LEU A 577 -8.83 -4.61 10.25
CA LEU A 577 -7.83 -4.92 9.21
C LEU A 577 -6.41 -4.77 9.74
N SER A 578 -6.17 -3.80 10.61
CA SER A 578 -4.83 -3.46 11.10
C SER A 578 -4.15 -4.61 11.86
N GLU A 579 -4.92 -5.38 12.61
CA GLU A 579 -4.42 -6.53 13.37
C GLU A 579 -4.19 -7.74 12.47
N ASP A 580 -5.11 -8.00 11.54
CA ASP A 580 -5.06 -9.16 10.66
C ASP A 580 -4.00 -9.07 9.57
N PHE A 581 -3.71 -7.84 9.11
CA PHE A 581 -2.71 -7.56 8.08
C PHE A 581 -1.43 -6.95 8.65
N ASN A 582 -1.15 -7.17 9.94
CA ASN A 582 0.15 -6.90 10.51
C ASN A 582 1.14 -7.99 10.06
N TYR A 583 2.16 -7.56 9.30
CA TYR A 583 3.20 -8.46 8.79
C TYR A 583 3.92 -9.25 9.90
N LEU A 584 4.20 -8.65 11.05
CA LEU A 584 4.84 -9.35 12.18
C LEU A 584 3.92 -10.43 12.76
N SER A 585 2.61 -10.18 12.80
CA SER A 585 1.61 -11.16 13.21
C SER A 585 1.53 -12.31 12.20
N ILE A 586 1.54 -12.01 10.90
CA ILE A 586 1.58 -13.02 9.84
C ILE A 586 2.84 -13.86 9.95
N LEU A 587 4.00 -13.23 10.12
CA LEU A 587 5.27 -13.92 10.29
C LEU A 587 5.24 -14.86 11.51
N LYS A 588 4.75 -14.36 12.65
CA LYS A 588 4.63 -15.14 13.88
C LYS A 588 3.70 -16.35 13.73
N ASN A 589 2.54 -16.16 13.10
CA ASN A 589 1.51 -17.19 13.00
C ASN A 589 1.84 -18.27 11.97
N ASN A 590 2.69 -17.97 10.98
CA ASN A 590 3.09 -18.91 9.94
C ASN A 590 4.45 -19.57 10.19
N ASN A 591 5.09 -19.31 11.32
CA ASN A 591 6.35 -19.97 11.64
C ASN A 591 6.45 -20.28 13.15
N SER A 592 6.44 -21.57 13.48
CA SER A 592 6.37 -22.08 14.85
C SER A 592 7.54 -21.63 15.72
N ILE A 593 8.67 -21.24 15.14
CA ILE A 593 9.84 -20.75 15.89
C ILE A 593 9.57 -19.42 16.60
N PHE A 594 8.57 -18.64 16.15
CA PHE A 594 8.22 -17.35 16.72
C PHE A 594 7.08 -17.43 17.74
N ALA A 595 6.50 -18.61 17.97
CA ALA A 595 5.30 -18.77 18.79
C ALA A 595 5.42 -18.13 20.19
N ASP A 596 6.59 -18.27 20.81
CA ASP A 596 6.89 -17.77 22.16
C ASP A 596 7.40 -16.32 22.20
N MET A 597 7.60 -15.67 21.05
CA MET A 597 8.11 -14.29 20.97
C MET A 597 6.99 -13.26 20.94
N THR A 598 7.26 -12.09 21.49
CA THR A 598 6.43 -10.90 21.28
C THR A 598 6.69 -10.30 19.89
N LEU A 599 5.72 -9.56 19.34
CA LEU A 599 5.90 -8.87 18.06
C LEU A 599 7.05 -7.86 18.10
N GLU A 600 7.27 -7.23 19.26
CA GLU A 600 8.37 -6.28 19.47
C GLU A 600 9.75 -6.97 19.41
N GLU A 601 9.89 -8.16 20.00
CA GLU A 601 11.12 -8.95 19.88
C GLU A 601 11.41 -9.37 18.44
N ILE A 602 10.36 -9.75 17.69
CA ILE A 602 10.49 -10.09 16.27
C ILE A 602 10.95 -8.86 15.48
N ALA A 603 10.30 -7.70 15.69
CA ALA A 603 10.65 -6.45 15.01
C ALA A 603 12.12 -6.04 15.26
N VAL A 604 12.54 -5.99 16.54
CA VAL A 604 13.91 -5.64 16.92
C VAL A 604 14.95 -6.55 16.28
N ARG A 605 14.62 -7.83 16.11
CA ARG A 605 15.53 -8.81 15.51
C ARG A 605 15.58 -8.71 13.99
N ILE A 606 14.48 -8.36 13.32
CA ILE A 606 14.49 -8.01 11.90
C ILE A 606 15.38 -6.78 11.69
N ASP A 607 15.19 -5.73 12.49
CA ASP A 607 15.98 -4.49 12.38
C ASP A 607 17.48 -4.72 12.60
N ASN A 608 17.82 -5.58 13.56
CA ASN A 608 19.20 -5.97 13.84
C ASN A 608 19.76 -7.00 12.84
N LYS A 609 18.97 -7.43 11.84
CA LYS A 609 19.33 -8.45 10.85
C LYS A 609 19.68 -9.81 11.46
N GLN A 610 19.05 -10.13 12.58
CA GLN A 610 19.15 -11.43 13.25
C GLN A 610 18.16 -12.44 12.67
N ILE A 611 17.14 -12.00 11.95
CA ILE A 611 16.27 -12.86 11.14
C ILE A 611 16.64 -12.68 9.66
N LEU A 612 16.89 -13.78 8.97
CA LEU A 612 17.27 -13.83 7.56
C LEU A 612 16.38 -14.85 6.84
N PHE A 613 15.81 -14.46 5.71
CA PHE A 613 15.00 -15.32 4.84
C PHE A 613 15.74 -15.61 3.53
N ALA A 614 15.62 -16.82 2.99
CA ALA A 614 16.19 -17.12 1.68
C ALA A 614 15.34 -16.45 0.61
N LYS A 615 15.99 -16.08 -0.49
CA LYS A 615 15.32 -15.59 -1.70
C LYS A 615 15.64 -16.57 -2.81
N ASP A 616 14.65 -17.35 -3.24
CA ASP A 616 14.71 -18.28 -4.38
C ASP A 616 16.04 -19.06 -4.51
N THR A 617 16.17 -20.22 -3.84
CA THR A 617 17.28 -21.20 -3.96
C THR A 617 18.69 -20.67 -3.64
N GLN A 618 18.80 -19.70 -2.74
CA GLN A 618 20.07 -19.03 -2.43
C GLN A 618 20.68 -19.48 -1.10
N SER A 619 22.01 -19.43 -1.06
CA SER A 619 22.75 -19.65 0.18
C SER A 619 22.66 -18.43 1.09
N ILE A 620 22.08 -18.59 2.28
CA ILE A 620 22.14 -17.59 3.36
C ILE A 620 23.32 -17.89 4.26
N SER A 621 23.97 -16.85 4.78
CA SER A 621 24.99 -16.99 5.81
C SER A 621 24.82 -15.93 6.88
N ALA A 622 24.78 -16.36 8.14
CA ALA A 622 24.73 -15.48 9.30
C ALA A 622 26.08 -14.76 9.53
N ARG A 623 26.05 -13.69 10.31
CA ARG A 623 27.26 -12.97 10.72
C ARG A 623 27.89 -13.65 11.93
N ASN A 624 29.22 -13.60 12.06
CA ASN A 624 29.88 -14.20 13.21
C ASN A 624 29.58 -13.46 14.52
N GLY A 625 29.34 -14.22 15.59
CA GLY A 625 29.33 -13.77 16.98
C GLY A 625 27.96 -13.41 17.56
N GLN A 626 26.86 -13.65 16.84
CA GLN A 626 25.49 -13.40 17.30
C GLN A 626 24.60 -14.58 16.93
N ALA A 627 23.55 -14.81 17.72
CA ALA A 627 22.48 -15.76 17.38
C ALA A 627 21.60 -15.20 16.26
N HIS A 628 21.34 -16.03 15.23
CA HIS A 628 20.48 -15.73 14.09
C HIS A 628 19.38 -16.78 13.90
N TRP A 629 18.30 -16.36 13.25
CA TRP A 629 17.27 -17.20 12.65
C TRP A 629 17.43 -17.16 11.13
N LEU A 630 17.74 -18.29 10.51
CA LEU A 630 17.85 -18.44 9.07
C LEU A 630 16.68 -19.30 8.61
N ILE A 631 15.89 -18.81 7.66
CA ILE A 631 14.65 -19.45 7.21
C ILE A 631 14.74 -19.61 5.68
N GLY A 632 14.74 -20.85 5.17
CA GLY A 632 14.81 -21.17 3.75
C GLY A 632 13.51 -20.88 3.02
N LEU A 633 12.38 -21.26 3.62
CA LEU A 633 11.04 -21.22 3.01
C LEU A 633 10.90 -22.37 2.00
N ALA A 634 10.38 -22.14 0.78
CA ALA A 634 10.26 -23.17 -0.24
C ALA A 634 11.41 -23.12 -1.26
N GLY A 635 11.82 -24.29 -1.72
CA GLY A 635 12.95 -24.48 -2.64
C GLY A 635 14.09 -25.28 -1.99
N ASP A 636 15.10 -25.64 -2.77
CA ASP A 636 16.30 -26.27 -2.21
C ASP A 636 17.27 -25.17 -1.71
N ASP A 637 17.38 -24.97 -0.40
CA ASP A 637 18.14 -23.87 0.21
C ASP A 637 19.45 -24.30 0.87
N VAL A 638 20.38 -23.34 1.06
CA VAL A 638 21.67 -23.59 1.74
C VAL A 638 21.89 -22.60 2.87
N LEU A 639 21.63 -23.02 4.10
CA LEU A 639 21.68 -22.16 5.28
C LEU A 639 22.97 -22.37 6.09
N LYS A 640 23.65 -21.29 6.49
CA LYS A 640 24.91 -21.36 7.26
C LYS A 640 24.89 -20.42 8.48
N GLY A 641 24.86 -20.98 9.68
CA GLY A 641 24.89 -20.21 10.95
C GLY A 641 26.24 -19.51 11.22
N ASN A 642 27.34 -20.10 10.75
CA ASN A 642 28.70 -19.62 10.99
C ASN A 642 29.12 -19.68 12.47
N VAL A 643 29.11 -18.57 13.21
CA VAL A 643 29.53 -18.56 14.63
C VAL A 643 28.43 -17.88 15.43
N GLY A 644 27.84 -18.61 16.37
CA GLY A 644 26.68 -18.14 17.13
C GLY A 644 25.78 -19.30 17.51
N ASP A 645 24.86 -19.04 18.44
CA ASP A 645 23.80 -20.01 18.76
C ASP A 645 22.66 -19.77 17.77
N ASP A 646 22.71 -20.43 16.61
CA ASP A 646 21.81 -20.14 15.49
C ASP A 646 20.63 -21.12 15.40
N THR A 647 19.55 -20.70 14.76
CA THR A 647 18.41 -21.55 14.46
C THR A 647 18.15 -21.50 12.96
N LEU A 648 18.26 -22.65 12.31
CA LEU A 648 18.15 -22.82 10.87
C LEU A 648 16.88 -23.64 10.59
N VAL A 649 16.01 -23.11 9.75
CA VAL A 649 14.77 -23.75 9.29
C VAL A 649 14.83 -23.82 7.78
N GLY A 650 14.92 -25.02 7.21
CA GLY A 650 14.92 -25.24 5.75
C GLY A 650 13.59 -24.84 5.15
N GLY A 651 12.54 -25.63 5.41
CA GLY A 651 11.18 -25.36 4.99
C GLY A 651 10.69 -26.44 4.03
N GLU A 652 10.21 -26.08 2.84
CA GLU A 652 9.85 -27.06 1.80
C GLU A 652 10.97 -27.20 0.78
N GLY A 653 11.42 -28.41 0.46
CA GLY A 653 12.49 -28.64 -0.52
C GLY A 653 13.62 -29.46 0.07
N ASN A 654 14.67 -29.75 -0.69
CA ASN A 654 15.81 -30.52 -0.18
C ASN A 654 16.91 -29.55 0.26
N ASP A 655 16.95 -29.26 1.55
CA ASP A 655 17.77 -28.22 2.11
C ASP A 655 19.12 -28.72 2.61
N THR A 656 20.10 -27.82 2.66
CA THR A 656 21.39 -28.06 3.30
C THR A 656 21.63 -27.04 4.40
N LEU A 657 21.51 -27.48 5.65
CA LEU A 657 21.67 -26.67 6.85
C LEU A 657 23.02 -26.95 7.51
N ASN A 658 23.78 -25.91 7.79
CA ASN A 658 25.03 -25.99 8.55
C ASN A 658 24.98 -25.02 9.74
N GLY A 659 24.86 -25.57 10.94
CA GLY A 659 24.77 -24.79 12.18
C GLY A 659 26.01 -23.92 12.44
N GLY A 660 27.20 -24.34 12.00
CA GLY A 660 28.44 -23.63 12.33
C GLY A 660 28.90 -23.91 13.77
N GLU A 661 29.67 -23.01 14.39
CA GLU A 661 30.09 -23.11 15.80
C GLU A 661 29.03 -22.50 16.72
N GLY A 662 28.73 -23.15 17.85
CA GLY A 662 27.72 -22.68 18.81
C GLY A 662 26.62 -23.72 19.03
N ASN A 663 25.65 -23.39 19.88
CA ASN A 663 24.51 -24.28 20.14
C ASN A 663 23.39 -24.01 19.14
N ASN A 664 23.21 -24.90 18.16
CA ASN A 664 22.27 -24.62 17.07
C ASN A 664 20.96 -25.40 17.19
N ILE A 665 19.92 -24.91 16.52
CA ILE A 665 18.67 -25.62 16.28
C ILE A 665 18.54 -25.78 14.76
N LEU A 666 18.43 -27.00 14.27
CA LEU A 666 18.29 -27.34 12.86
C LEU A 666 16.94 -28.02 12.64
N VAL A 667 16.13 -27.43 11.78
CA VAL A 667 14.83 -27.95 11.35
C VAL A 667 14.90 -28.08 9.85
N GLY A 668 14.91 -29.31 9.33
CA GLY A 668 14.89 -29.55 7.87
C GLY A 668 13.59 -29.02 7.27
N GLY A 669 12.47 -29.54 7.76
CA GLY A 669 11.16 -29.25 7.19
C GLY A 669 10.76 -30.38 6.26
N THR A 670 9.90 -30.13 5.27
CA THR A 670 9.46 -31.17 4.35
C THR A 670 10.44 -31.33 3.20
N GLY A 671 11.01 -32.51 3.01
CA GLY A 671 11.95 -32.73 1.93
C GLY A 671 12.88 -33.90 2.16
N ASN A 672 14.11 -33.79 1.69
CA ASN A 672 15.17 -34.71 2.11
C ASN A 672 16.40 -33.88 2.44
N ASP A 673 16.53 -33.54 3.72
CA ASP A 673 17.44 -32.47 4.12
C ASP A 673 18.79 -33.00 4.61
N ILE A 674 19.82 -32.17 4.48
CA ILE A 674 21.14 -32.42 5.04
C ILE A 674 21.36 -31.47 6.20
N LEU A 675 21.34 -32.00 7.42
CA LEU A 675 21.48 -31.26 8.67
C LEU A 675 22.86 -31.50 9.26
N SER A 676 23.75 -30.52 9.16
CA SER A 676 25.08 -30.56 9.75
C SER A 676 25.14 -29.66 10.98
N GLY A 677 25.29 -30.27 12.15
CA GLY A 677 25.63 -29.53 13.35
C GLY A 677 27.09 -29.09 13.38
N SER A 678 27.49 -28.65 14.56
CA SER A 678 28.79 -28.11 14.90
C SER A 678 29.79 -29.20 15.32
N HIS A 679 31.05 -28.79 15.46
CA HIS A 679 32.07 -29.56 16.17
C HIS A 679 32.17 -29.13 17.65
N GLN A 680 31.47 -28.06 18.04
CA GLN A 680 31.55 -27.40 19.34
C GLN A 680 30.20 -26.71 19.63
N GLY A 681 29.49 -27.23 20.62
CA GLY A 681 28.17 -26.75 20.99
C GLY A 681 27.18 -27.90 21.12
N LYS A 682 26.01 -27.61 21.65
CA LYS A 682 24.85 -28.50 21.67
C LYS A 682 23.99 -28.18 20.46
N ASP A 683 23.83 -29.13 19.55
CA ASP A 683 22.95 -29.00 18.41
C ASP A 683 21.65 -29.80 18.63
N ILE A 684 20.53 -29.18 18.27
CA ILE A 684 19.19 -29.77 18.33
C ILE A 684 18.71 -29.98 16.90
N TYR A 685 18.36 -31.21 16.56
CA TYR A 685 17.77 -31.58 15.27
C TYR A 685 16.30 -31.92 15.49
N LEU A 686 15.39 -31.11 14.94
CA LEU A 686 13.96 -31.35 15.04
C LEU A 686 13.50 -32.21 13.87
N PHE A 687 12.70 -33.25 14.12
CA PHE A 687 12.15 -34.13 13.10
C PHE A 687 10.67 -34.41 13.33
N ASN A 688 9.82 -34.13 12.34
CA ASN A 688 8.37 -34.29 12.36
C ASN A 688 7.88 -35.32 11.33
N LEU A 689 6.60 -35.67 11.42
CA LEU A 689 5.95 -36.46 10.37
C LEU A 689 5.73 -35.61 9.13
N GLY A 690 6.11 -36.12 7.95
CA GLY A 690 6.07 -35.37 6.70
C GLY A 690 7.41 -34.74 6.32
N ASP A 691 8.41 -34.78 7.21
CA ASP A 691 9.74 -34.21 6.95
C ASP A 691 10.49 -34.99 5.86
N GLY A 692 10.10 -36.24 5.58
CA GLY A 692 10.71 -37.04 4.52
C GLY A 692 11.98 -37.75 5.00
N GLN A 693 13.07 -37.72 4.22
CA GLN A 693 14.27 -38.54 4.49
C GLN A 693 15.51 -37.69 4.78
N ASP A 694 15.66 -37.31 6.03
CA ASP A 694 16.73 -36.41 6.47
C ASP A 694 18.02 -37.16 6.79
N LYS A 695 19.13 -36.45 6.59
CA LYS A 695 20.48 -36.89 6.91
C LYS A 695 21.12 -35.95 7.91
N VAL A 696 21.41 -36.47 9.09
CA VAL A 696 22.18 -35.76 10.13
C VAL A 696 23.66 -36.10 10.01
N ILE A 697 24.47 -35.06 9.89
CA ILE A 697 25.93 -35.12 9.94
C ILE A 697 26.35 -34.47 11.24
N ASN A 698 26.49 -35.27 12.31
CA ASN A 698 27.06 -34.74 13.53
C ASN A 698 28.58 -34.70 13.43
N THR A 699 29.23 -33.69 14.00
CA THR A 699 30.70 -33.55 13.99
C THR A 699 31.31 -33.29 15.36
N SER A 700 30.50 -33.28 16.42
CA SER A 700 30.95 -33.16 17.82
C SER A 700 31.86 -34.31 18.24
N PHE A 701 32.93 -34.04 19.01
CA PHE A 701 33.98 -35.00 19.35
C PHE A 701 33.86 -35.65 20.74
N ASP A 702 32.78 -35.39 21.47
CA ASP A 702 32.67 -35.80 22.86
C ASP A 702 32.16 -37.24 23.02
N LYS A 703 32.79 -37.98 23.93
CA LYS A 703 32.27 -39.30 24.33
C LYS A 703 31.02 -39.07 25.18
N PRO A 704 29.90 -39.78 24.94
CA PRO A 704 28.72 -39.68 25.79
C PRO A 704 29.10 -39.95 27.25
N PRO A 705 28.74 -39.07 28.21
CA PRO A 705 29.03 -39.32 29.61
C PRO A 705 28.25 -40.54 30.12
N ALA A 706 28.93 -41.45 30.83
CA ALA A 706 28.27 -42.61 31.42
C ALA A 706 27.38 -42.18 32.61
N PHE A 707 26.07 -42.36 32.49
CA PHE A 707 25.10 -41.96 33.53
C PHE A 707 25.10 -42.93 34.72
N LYS A 708 25.19 -42.40 35.95
CA LYS A 708 25.11 -43.19 37.20
C LYS A 708 23.75 -43.10 37.92
N ASP A 709 22.93 -42.07 37.69
CA ASP A 709 21.53 -41.99 38.15
C ASP A 709 20.68 -40.94 37.38
N LYS A 710 19.34 -40.99 37.55
CA LYS A 710 18.33 -40.13 36.88
C LYS A 710 18.41 -38.64 37.23
N LYS A 711 19.04 -38.26 38.35
CA LYS A 711 19.09 -36.86 38.83
C LYS A 711 20.33 -36.12 38.30
N SER A 712 21.43 -36.85 38.13
CA SER A 712 22.70 -36.40 37.51
C SER A 712 22.56 -36.20 36.00
N ALA A 713 21.64 -36.92 35.40
CA ALA A 713 21.36 -36.89 33.97
C ALA A 713 20.90 -35.50 33.51
N LYS A 714 19.94 -34.87 34.20
CA LYS A 714 19.30 -33.59 33.79
C LYS A 714 20.26 -32.38 33.69
N SER A 715 21.34 -32.35 34.46
CA SER A 715 22.36 -31.26 34.43
C SER A 715 23.53 -31.54 33.48
N LEU A 716 23.70 -32.80 33.05
CA LEU A 716 24.72 -33.21 32.08
C LEU A 716 24.14 -33.28 30.65
N PHE A 717 22.82 -33.46 30.51
CA PHE A 717 22.09 -33.44 29.23
C PHE A 717 21.94 -32.06 28.60
N SER A 718 22.27 -30.97 29.30
CA SER A 718 22.13 -29.62 28.76
C SER A 718 23.24 -29.21 27.78
N SER A 719 24.27 -30.05 27.60
CA SER A 719 25.43 -29.79 26.72
C SER A 719 25.61 -30.85 25.64
N LEU A 720 24.55 -31.60 25.32
CA LEU A 720 24.58 -32.79 24.46
C LEU A 720 23.74 -32.60 23.22
N ASP A 721 24.21 -33.11 22.08
CA ASP A 721 23.45 -33.08 20.84
C ASP A 721 22.17 -33.91 20.98
N GLU A 722 21.10 -33.44 20.36
CA GLU A 722 19.76 -33.92 20.62
C GLU A 722 18.92 -34.03 19.35
N ILE A 723 18.27 -35.17 19.15
CA ILE A 723 17.16 -35.27 18.20
C ILE A 723 15.85 -35.16 18.97
N VAL A 724 14.99 -34.22 18.57
CA VAL A 724 13.66 -34.00 19.13
C VAL A 724 12.62 -34.40 18.09
N PHE A 725 11.84 -35.42 18.42
CA PHE A 725 10.75 -35.89 17.58
C PHE A 725 9.45 -35.13 17.87
N GLY A 726 8.85 -34.57 16.82
CA GLY A 726 7.62 -33.80 16.86
C GLY A 726 6.38 -34.62 17.19
N ALA A 727 5.24 -33.92 17.29
CA ALA A 727 3.95 -34.50 17.68
C ALA A 727 3.58 -35.72 16.82
N GLY A 728 3.12 -36.80 17.47
CA GLY A 728 2.71 -38.03 16.81
C GLY A 728 3.83 -39.04 16.57
N ILE A 729 5.07 -38.74 16.96
CA ILE A 729 6.20 -39.68 16.91
C ILE A 729 6.53 -40.15 18.33
N ASP A 730 5.81 -41.18 18.79
CA ASP A 730 6.09 -41.82 20.06
C ASP A 730 7.29 -42.77 19.94
N SER A 731 7.98 -43.02 21.06
CA SER A 731 9.15 -43.91 21.12
C SER A 731 8.89 -45.32 20.57
N LYS A 732 7.66 -45.84 20.74
CA LYS A 732 7.20 -47.15 20.26
C LYS A 732 6.93 -47.22 18.76
N ASP A 733 6.88 -46.06 18.10
CA ASP A 733 6.52 -45.92 16.68
C ASP A 733 7.75 -45.75 15.77
N ILE A 734 8.95 -45.67 16.38
CA ILE A 734 10.23 -45.64 15.69
C ILE A 734 10.84 -47.03 15.58
N VAL A 735 11.26 -47.38 14.36
CA VAL A 735 12.06 -48.56 14.05
C VAL A 735 13.49 -48.12 13.77
N ALA A 736 14.41 -48.53 14.64
CA ALA A 736 15.83 -48.26 14.50
C ALA A 736 16.54 -49.37 13.72
N THR A 737 17.27 -48.99 12.68
CA THR A 737 17.94 -49.89 11.73
C THR A 737 19.39 -49.49 11.54
N LYS A 738 20.31 -50.46 11.60
CA LYS A 738 21.71 -50.26 11.22
C LYS A 738 21.86 -50.50 9.71
N LEU A 739 22.37 -49.49 9.00
CA LEU A 739 22.70 -49.54 7.57
C LEU A 739 24.17 -49.11 7.37
N GLY A 740 25.07 -50.09 7.18
CA GLY A 740 26.51 -49.83 7.16
C GLY A 740 27.00 -49.19 8.46
N TRP A 741 27.57 -47.98 8.37
CA TRP A 741 28.03 -47.19 9.52
C TRP A 741 26.96 -46.24 10.10
N ASN A 742 25.77 -46.19 9.51
CA ASN A 742 24.72 -45.23 9.84
C ASN A 742 23.64 -45.85 10.72
N LEU A 743 23.04 -45.01 11.57
CA LEU A 743 21.79 -45.32 12.27
C LEU A 743 20.63 -44.70 11.50
N VAL A 744 19.64 -45.50 11.12
CA VAL A 744 18.41 -45.03 10.47
C VAL A 744 17.26 -45.21 11.45
N LEU A 745 16.60 -44.12 11.82
CA LEU A 745 15.38 -44.13 12.61
C LEU A 745 14.21 -43.85 11.67
N SER A 746 13.32 -44.82 11.52
CA SER A 746 12.19 -44.76 10.58
C SER A 746 10.87 -44.83 11.31
N ASN A 747 9.86 -44.09 10.83
CA ASN A 747 8.49 -44.29 11.30
C ASN A 747 7.95 -45.66 10.84
N LYS A 748 6.91 -46.18 11.50
CA LYS A 748 6.30 -47.49 11.19
C LYS A 748 5.94 -47.71 9.71
N ASN A 749 5.63 -46.65 8.97
CA ASN A 749 5.26 -46.72 7.55
C ASN A 749 6.45 -46.51 6.59
N ASN A 750 7.65 -46.26 7.13
CA ASN A 750 8.91 -46.08 6.41
C ASN A 750 8.88 -44.93 5.39
N THR A 751 7.97 -43.97 5.56
CA THR A 751 7.84 -42.75 4.73
C THR A 751 8.79 -41.67 5.19
N ASP A 752 8.94 -41.54 6.51
CA ASP A 752 9.75 -40.51 7.15
C ASP A 752 10.89 -41.20 7.90
N LYS A 753 12.12 -40.73 7.68
CA LYS A 753 13.33 -41.29 8.26
C LYS A 753 14.34 -40.21 8.56
N ILE A 754 15.04 -40.38 9.68
CA ILE A 754 16.24 -39.61 9.99
C ILE A 754 17.44 -40.56 10.02
N THR A 755 18.46 -40.25 9.21
CA THR A 755 19.69 -41.03 9.08
C THR A 755 20.83 -40.28 9.74
N ILE A 756 21.37 -40.83 10.82
CA ILE A 756 22.55 -40.30 11.50
C ILE A 756 23.79 -40.95 10.87
N GLU A 757 24.58 -40.14 10.17
CA GLU A 757 25.76 -40.58 9.45
C GLU A 757 26.89 -40.99 10.40
N ASN A 758 27.55 -42.11 10.10
CA ASN A 758 28.70 -42.64 10.85
C ASN A 758 28.46 -42.89 12.35
N TRP A 759 27.20 -43.06 12.78
CA TRP A 759 26.81 -43.41 14.17
C TRP A 759 27.69 -44.50 14.82
N PHE A 760 27.98 -45.57 14.07
CA PHE A 760 28.73 -46.73 14.59
C PHE A 760 30.25 -46.51 14.67
N ASN A 761 30.77 -45.37 14.19
CA ASN A 761 32.14 -44.93 14.45
C ASN A 761 32.31 -44.44 15.91
N GLY A 762 31.21 -44.20 16.62
CA GLY A 762 31.21 -43.79 18.03
C GLY A 762 31.55 -42.33 18.28
N LYS A 763 32.18 -41.63 17.31
CA LYS A 763 32.45 -40.19 17.35
C LYS A 763 31.31 -39.32 16.85
N TYR A 764 30.49 -39.80 15.93
CA TYR A 764 29.46 -39.01 15.24
C TYR A 764 28.06 -39.32 15.77
N ARG A 765 27.96 -39.67 17.06
CA ARG A 765 26.68 -40.03 17.67
C ARG A 765 25.94 -38.76 18.07
N ILE A 766 24.63 -38.89 18.18
CA ILE A 766 23.76 -37.95 18.90
C ILE A 766 23.53 -38.55 20.28
N GLU A 767 23.69 -37.76 21.32
CA GLU A 767 23.69 -38.27 22.69
C GLU A 767 22.30 -38.40 23.30
N LYS A 768 21.33 -37.57 22.87
CA LYS A 768 19.97 -37.52 23.42
C LYS A 768 18.90 -37.66 22.33
N PHE A 769 17.85 -38.41 22.64
CA PHE A 769 16.63 -38.48 21.82
C PHE A 769 15.41 -38.22 22.70
N GLU A 770 14.57 -37.28 22.29
CA GLU A 770 13.31 -36.91 22.96
C GLU A 770 12.12 -37.21 22.04
N TYR A 771 11.12 -37.93 22.54
CA TYR A 771 9.92 -38.36 21.79
C TYR A 771 8.67 -37.59 22.22
N ALA A 772 7.65 -37.60 21.37
CA ALA A 772 6.37 -36.91 21.61
C ALA A 772 5.63 -37.39 22.88
N ASP A 773 5.82 -38.66 23.27
CA ASP A 773 5.26 -39.24 24.49
C ASP A 773 6.00 -38.81 25.79
N GLY A 774 7.01 -37.93 25.67
CA GLY A 774 7.86 -37.47 26.76
C GLY A 774 8.98 -38.46 27.14
N THR A 775 9.13 -39.56 26.39
CA THR A 775 10.25 -40.48 26.58
C THR A 775 11.55 -39.80 26.18
N ILE A 776 12.57 -39.93 27.03
CA ILE A 776 13.93 -39.45 26.76
C ILE A 776 14.88 -40.62 26.92
N ILE A 777 15.69 -40.90 25.88
CA ILE A 777 16.72 -41.93 25.88
C ILE A 777 18.07 -41.36 25.48
N ASP A 778 19.15 -42.06 25.85
CA ASP A 778 20.51 -41.72 25.45
C ASP A 778 21.02 -42.64 24.32
N ALA A 779 22.19 -42.31 23.77
CA ALA A 779 22.84 -43.07 22.69
C ALA A 779 23.08 -44.57 22.97
N SER A 780 23.10 -45.00 24.24
CA SER A 780 23.30 -46.42 24.56
C SER A 780 22.12 -47.29 24.09
N ALA A 781 20.91 -46.72 24.02
CA ALA A 781 19.72 -47.42 23.55
C ALA A 781 19.83 -47.93 22.10
N TYR A 782 20.68 -47.29 21.28
CA TYR A 782 20.88 -47.62 19.87
C TYR A 782 22.28 -48.16 19.55
N SER A 783 23.06 -48.51 20.57
CA SER A 783 24.44 -48.98 20.37
C SER A 783 24.56 -50.44 19.94
N ASP A 784 23.56 -51.29 20.24
CA ASP A 784 23.59 -52.75 20.03
C ASP A 784 22.62 -53.22 18.93
N ILE A 785 22.20 -52.34 18.02
CA ILE A 785 21.31 -52.71 16.91
C ILE A 785 22.07 -53.62 15.95
N SER A 786 21.53 -54.82 15.72
CA SER A 786 22.03 -55.75 14.72
C SER A 786 21.79 -55.20 13.31
N GLU A 787 22.74 -55.40 12.41
CA GLU A 787 22.62 -55.05 11.00
C GLU A 787 21.37 -55.70 10.41
N SER A 788 20.48 -54.89 9.83
CA SER A 788 19.39 -55.48 9.06
C SER A 788 19.99 -56.03 7.78
N ALA A 789 19.75 -57.32 7.49
CA ALA A 789 20.01 -57.82 6.14
C ALA A 789 19.31 -56.87 5.15
N PRO A 790 19.98 -56.45 4.06
CA PRO A 790 19.35 -55.58 3.07
C PRO A 790 18.00 -56.20 2.67
N PRO A 791 16.93 -55.41 2.51
CA PRO A 791 15.66 -55.95 2.08
C PRO A 791 15.87 -56.61 0.71
N VAL A 792 15.95 -57.93 0.69
CA VAL A 792 15.90 -58.69 -0.55
C VAL A 792 14.54 -58.38 -1.15
N PRO A 793 14.45 -57.75 -2.34
CA PRO A 793 13.15 -57.42 -2.92
C PRO A 793 12.34 -58.71 -3.03
N LYS A 794 11.18 -58.77 -2.36
CA LYS A 794 10.22 -59.87 -2.55
C LYS A 794 9.77 -59.84 -4.01
N GLY A 795 10.40 -60.69 -4.83
CA GLY A 795 10.13 -60.80 -6.26
C GLY A 795 11.30 -61.36 -7.08
N TRP A 796 12.54 -61.36 -6.57
CA TRP A 796 13.72 -61.65 -7.41
C TRP A 796 14.09 -63.12 -7.58
N PHE A 797 13.45 -64.03 -6.83
CA PHE A 797 13.68 -65.47 -7.00
C PHE A 797 12.34 -66.21 -6.96
N SER A 798 11.83 -66.54 -8.15
CA SER A 798 10.84 -67.60 -8.33
C SER A 798 11.49 -68.72 -9.14
N GLY A 799 11.24 -69.97 -8.74
CA GLY A 799 12.01 -71.14 -9.15
C GLY A 799 12.17 -71.27 -10.67
N GLY A 800 13.42 -71.35 -11.11
CA GLY A 800 13.88 -71.61 -12.47
C GLY A 800 15.38 -71.91 -12.46
N ASP A 801 15.86 -72.63 -13.47
CA ASP A 801 17.12 -73.40 -13.46
C ASP A 801 18.38 -72.61 -13.06
N ILE A 802 19.17 -73.24 -12.20
CA ILE A 802 20.43 -72.74 -11.62
C ILE A 802 21.58 -73.04 -12.57
N GLU A 803 22.29 -72.01 -13.05
CA GLU A 803 23.66 -72.19 -13.58
C GLU A 803 24.69 -71.94 -12.48
N VAL A 804 25.66 -72.85 -12.39
CA VAL A 804 26.73 -72.82 -11.38
C VAL A 804 28.02 -72.27 -12.01
N PHE A 805 28.51 -71.15 -11.48
CA PHE A 805 29.82 -70.59 -11.84
C PHE A 805 30.84 -70.93 -10.76
N GLU A 806 32.04 -71.33 -11.18
CA GLU A 806 33.15 -71.67 -10.29
C GLU A 806 34.26 -70.61 -10.42
N HIS A 807 34.57 -69.96 -9.31
CA HIS A 807 35.62 -68.95 -9.21
C HIS A 807 37.00 -69.61 -9.05
N ALA A 808 38.08 -68.88 -9.36
CA ALA A 808 39.44 -69.44 -9.45
C ALA A 808 40.02 -69.96 -8.10
N ASP A 809 39.37 -69.67 -6.98
CA ASP A 809 39.66 -70.16 -5.62
C ASP A 809 38.81 -71.39 -5.22
N GLY A 810 37.96 -71.90 -6.12
CA GLY A 810 37.12 -73.07 -5.91
C GLY A 810 35.74 -72.78 -5.30
N ALA A 811 35.34 -71.52 -5.16
CA ALA A 811 34.00 -71.17 -4.72
C ALA A 811 32.97 -71.36 -5.85
N LYS A 812 31.87 -72.07 -5.57
CA LYS A 812 30.76 -72.32 -6.50
C LYS A 812 29.55 -71.45 -6.16
N PHE A 813 28.99 -70.75 -7.14
CA PHE A 813 27.81 -69.89 -6.97
C PHE A 813 26.72 -70.24 -7.97
N SER A 814 25.46 -70.14 -7.55
CA SER A 814 24.26 -70.36 -8.36
C SER A 814 23.42 -69.09 -8.49
N ALA A 815 23.03 -68.71 -9.71
CA ALA A 815 22.04 -67.65 -9.94
C ALA A 815 21.01 -68.06 -11.01
N SER A 816 19.78 -67.56 -10.89
CA SER A 816 18.69 -67.71 -11.86
C SER A 816 18.30 -66.32 -12.37
N ILE A 817 18.19 -66.14 -13.68
CA ILE A 817 17.80 -64.87 -14.31
C ILE A 817 16.34 -64.95 -14.74
N ASP A 818 15.56 -63.92 -14.43
CA ASP A 818 14.16 -63.78 -14.88
C ASP A 818 14.11 -63.55 -16.41
N PRO A 819 13.34 -64.35 -17.19
CA PRO A 819 13.21 -64.20 -18.64
C PRO A 819 12.64 -62.85 -19.11
N GLN A 820 12.06 -62.05 -18.23
CA GLN A 820 11.41 -60.78 -18.58
C GLN A 820 12.38 -59.66 -18.97
N TYR A 821 13.70 -59.84 -18.75
CA TYR A 821 14.73 -58.85 -19.08
C TYR A 821 15.59 -59.22 -20.31
N SER A 822 15.21 -60.23 -21.10
CA SER A 822 15.97 -60.64 -22.29
C SER A 822 15.76 -59.76 -23.53
N ALA A 823 15.08 -58.61 -23.42
CA ALA A 823 14.62 -57.80 -24.56
C ALA A 823 15.28 -56.41 -24.68
N LEU A 824 16.54 -56.24 -24.26
CA LEU A 824 17.34 -55.06 -24.57
C LEU A 824 18.31 -55.38 -25.72
N SER A 825 18.09 -54.73 -26.86
CA SER A 825 18.67 -55.09 -28.16
C SER A 825 19.95 -54.34 -28.54
N ASN A 826 20.64 -53.66 -27.61
CA ASN A 826 21.86 -52.92 -27.92
C ASN A 826 23.02 -53.28 -26.98
N GLU A 827 24.19 -53.59 -27.53
CA GLU A 827 25.37 -54.05 -26.77
C GLU A 827 26.01 -52.96 -25.88
N GLN A 828 25.73 -51.67 -26.12
CA GLN A 828 26.22 -50.60 -25.23
C GLN A 828 25.46 -50.54 -23.89
N ASP A 829 24.21 -50.99 -23.82
CA ASP A 829 23.44 -51.05 -22.57
C ASP A 829 23.80 -52.28 -21.72
N LYS A 830 24.55 -53.24 -22.27
CA LYS A 830 25.05 -54.42 -21.54
C LYS A 830 26.32 -54.16 -20.73
N VAL A 831 26.98 -53.00 -20.90
CA VAL A 831 28.27 -52.68 -20.26
C VAL A 831 28.12 -51.92 -18.93
N ALA A 832 26.90 -51.58 -18.50
CA ALA A 832 26.68 -50.86 -17.25
C ALA A 832 26.72 -51.73 -15.97
N PHE A 833 26.99 -53.03 -16.07
CA PHE A 833 27.30 -53.88 -14.91
C PHE A 833 28.80 -54.12 -14.83
N HIS A 834 29.50 -53.10 -14.32
CA HIS A 834 30.92 -53.19 -14.00
C HIS A 834 31.14 -54.19 -12.82
N PRO A 835 32.27 -54.91 -12.77
CA PRO A 835 32.59 -55.91 -11.72
C PRO A 835 32.62 -55.36 -10.28
N ASP A 836 32.59 -54.04 -10.12
CA ASP A 836 32.66 -53.37 -8.83
C ASP A 836 31.38 -53.58 -8.00
N LEU A 837 30.21 -53.76 -8.63
CA LEU A 837 28.95 -54.01 -7.91
C LEU A 837 28.95 -55.38 -7.20
N ILE A 838 29.62 -56.38 -7.79
CA ILE A 838 29.76 -57.71 -7.18
C ILE A 838 30.81 -57.70 -6.07
N THR A 839 31.83 -56.86 -6.17
CA THR A 839 32.86 -56.70 -5.14
C THR A 839 32.32 -55.97 -3.90
N THR A 840 31.35 -55.05 -4.08
CA THR A 840 30.67 -54.34 -2.97
C THR A 840 29.60 -55.19 -2.26
N ILE A 841 29.06 -56.23 -2.90
CA ILE A 841 28.13 -57.18 -2.24
C ILE A 841 28.89 -58.25 -1.44
N LEU A 842 30.19 -58.47 -1.71
CA LEU A 842 31.03 -59.49 -1.08
C LEU A 842 31.97 -58.96 0.03
N HIS A 843 32.06 -57.64 0.26
CA HIS A 843 32.65 -57.03 1.46
C HIS A 843 31.54 -56.54 2.39
#